data_AF-A0A3R9MIE1-F1
#
_entry.id   AF-A0A3R9MIE1-F1
#
_cell.length_a   1.000
_cell.length_b   1.000
_cell.length_c   1.000
_cell.angle_alpha   90.00
_cell.angle_beta   90.00
_cell.angle_gamma   90.00
#
_symmetry.space_group_name_H-M   'P 1'
#
loop_
_entity.id
_entity.type
_entity.pdbx_description
1 polymer ?
#
loop_
_entity_poly.entity_id
_entity_poly.type
_entity_poly.pdbx_seq_one_letter_code
_entity_poly.pdbx_strand_id
1 'polypeptide(L)'
;MRKFLKISFLTLLLLLSAAWLGIWLGQDRIISLFVVGLNRHLQVPVRASRLEVSVLDQFPRLSVTLHDVVMHGSLPQDTVRLARARRLYCAFDAWDLLAGRYRVRAITLADARVNIRRDARGVGNYHILRPDTTAPAAEEPFGLELEGIRLERVQAVYEDAGRQQYFALHTPDLVASVGITDARVSVSATGAALVQTLRLGSDDYFRAKQLQLRTTLTVDRLRHELTLEPSEIRVGPAAYAVQGTINYQGATQLNLRATATGADVQSVLALLPPRLTRPVAGYQSRGQVYFSGTVQGELSARQNPAVAVQFGCREASVFHPQYRQTIDHLQLTGSFRNGPAHAARTAVLTLQNVRGQLAGRSFGGDLRLENLADPQLDLNLHADLDVARVVRFFPLTAVQTARGEAQLRLQLHGKLRAIRQQPTARQVAGELTLRHVTLRLRDFRQPFTDLNGRLLLQGSDVAVPVLSGRLGNSDFRGRGTLGNVTAWALRPEQTLRLQATLAAHLLDFNQLLYVYQPTAGTSGSGGGGAGAAGLRVPATLELSVRAEAQQVRFRRLRGRRLQGTVRLQNQVFSSSGLSLRAAGGAVSVRGTVDARQPRLLKASTVASCQQLPLDSLFYVFEDFGQQFITARHLRGQLTATAESDTYFDAHLSPLTDRLEAEVTATIRNGELLNFEPMQKLSMVASRATLRHLRFAELHNRLYVQSRTVYLPEMDIRSNVRAASLIRVTGTHTFDQQLDYHVQIPLLPGLLPRVLARADGPVLRLGIRGSESDFAVRYETGSALARPGSVPPAPNRPVTAPAAGPATTPPWSAERPSFELKKPVKKPAQPQVGEYFEF
;
A
#
# COMPACT_ATOMS: atom_id res chain seq x y z
N MET A 1 -54.75 -31.20 -78.12
CA MET A 1 -53.98 -30.85 -76.90
C MET A 1 -52.52 -30.44 -77.17
N ARG A 2 -51.65 -31.24 -77.81
CA ARG A 2 -50.21 -30.89 -77.98
C ARG A 2 -49.93 -29.56 -78.71
N LYS A 3 -50.72 -29.19 -79.73
CA LYS A 3 -50.59 -27.89 -80.43
C LYS A 3 -51.02 -26.71 -79.55
N PHE A 4 -52.11 -26.86 -78.79
CA PHE A 4 -52.60 -25.84 -77.86
C PHE A 4 -51.62 -25.62 -76.71
N LEU A 5 -51.02 -26.69 -76.17
CA LEU A 5 -50.01 -26.60 -75.12
C LEU A 5 -48.71 -25.96 -75.62
N LYS A 6 -48.30 -26.25 -76.86
CA LYS A 6 -47.14 -25.60 -77.50
C LYS A 6 -47.41 -24.12 -77.78
N ILE A 7 -48.60 -23.77 -78.27
CA ILE A 7 -48.97 -22.37 -78.51
C ILE A 7 -49.07 -21.62 -77.18
N SER A 8 -49.71 -22.19 -76.16
CA SER A 8 -49.81 -21.60 -74.83
C SER A 8 -48.44 -21.43 -74.16
N PHE A 9 -47.52 -22.37 -74.35
CA PHE A 9 -46.15 -22.27 -73.86
C PHE A 9 -45.35 -21.22 -74.64
N LEU A 10 -45.51 -21.16 -75.97
CA LEU A 10 -44.83 -20.17 -76.81
C LEU A 10 -45.35 -18.76 -76.54
N THR A 11 -46.66 -18.59 -76.29
CA THR A 11 -47.25 -17.30 -75.91
C THR A 11 -46.83 -16.88 -74.51
N LEU A 12 -46.70 -17.83 -73.57
CA LEU A 12 -46.18 -17.54 -72.23
C LEU A 12 -44.69 -17.18 -72.29
N LEU A 13 -43.89 -17.90 -73.07
CA LEU A 13 -42.48 -17.60 -73.31
C LEU A 13 -42.32 -16.24 -74.00
N LEU A 14 -43.18 -15.92 -74.97
CA LEU A 14 -43.19 -14.63 -75.66
C LEU A 14 -43.57 -13.50 -74.69
N LEU A 15 -44.61 -13.68 -73.87
CA LEU A 15 -45.01 -12.73 -72.83
C LEU A 15 -43.91 -12.51 -71.79
N LEU A 16 -43.26 -13.58 -71.32
CA LEU A 16 -42.13 -13.51 -70.40
C LEU A 16 -40.92 -12.84 -71.04
N SER A 17 -40.63 -13.12 -72.31
CA SER A 17 -39.55 -12.47 -73.06
C SER A 17 -39.84 -11.00 -73.37
N ALA A 18 -41.09 -10.64 -73.63
CA ALA A 18 -41.52 -9.26 -73.86
C ALA A 18 -41.54 -8.45 -72.56
N ALA A 19 -41.97 -9.06 -71.46
CA ALA A 19 -41.85 -8.48 -70.11
C ALA A 19 -40.37 -8.30 -69.74
N TRP A 20 -39.52 -9.28 -70.02
CA TRP A 20 -38.07 -9.18 -69.85
C TRP A 20 -37.47 -8.04 -70.67
N LEU A 21 -37.80 -7.97 -71.96
CA LEU A 21 -37.32 -6.94 -72.87
C LEU A 21 -37.80 -5.55 -72.44
N GLY A 22 -39.07 -5.42 -72.02
CA GLY A 22 -39.66 -4.17 -71.54
C GLY A 22 -39.02 -3.67 -70.24
N ILE A 23 -38.67 -4.56 -69.33
CA ILE A 23 -37.94 -4.22 -68.11
C ILE A 23 -36.49 -3.84 -68.43
N TRP A 24 -35.84 -4.57 -69.35
CA TRP A 24 -34.46 -4.30 -69.78
C TRP A 24 -34.34 -2.94 -70.52
N LEU A 25 -35.28 -2.61 -71.41
CA LEU A 25 -35.38 -1.30 -72.08
C LEU A 25 -35.84 -0.17 -71.14
N GLY A 26 -36.60 -0.50 -70.08
CA GLY A 26 -37.17 0.46 -69.14
C GLY A 26 -36.30 0.75 -67.92
N GLN A 27 -35.17 0.05 -67.75
CA GLN A 27 -34.32 0.13 -66.56
C GLN A 27 -33.88 1.57 -66.25
N ASP A 28 -33.43 2.32 -67.25
CA ASP A 28 -32.98 3.72 -67.08
C ASP A 28 -34.13 4.68 -66.71
N ARG A 29 -35.34 4.41 -67.22
CA ARG A 29 -36.55 5.19 -66.94
C ARG A 29 -37.07 4.93 -65.52
N ILE A 30 -37.03 3.68 -65.05
CA ILE A 30 -37.38 3.30 -63.68
C ILE A 30 -36.36 3.88 -62.68
N ILE A 31 -35.07 3.83 -63.01
CA ILE A 31 -33.98 4.37 -62.18
C ILE A 31 -34.11 5.89 -62.01
N SER A 32 -34.30 6.63 -63.10
CA SER A 32 -34.44 8.09 -63.07
C SER A 32 -35.69 8.55 -62.34
N LEU A 33 -36.84 7.90 -62.56
CA LEU A 33 -38.08 8.21 -61.85
C LEU A 33 -37.99 7.89 -60.35
N PHE A 34 -37.31 6.81 -59.96
CA PHE A 34 -37.11 6.45 -58.57
C PHE A 34 -36.26 7.50 -57.81
N VAL A 35 -35.12 7.93 -58.39
CA VAL A 35 -34.26 8.95 -57.76
C VAL A 35 -34.96 10.30 -57.67
N VAL A 36 -35.71 10.69 -58.71
CA VAL A 36 -36.49 11.95 -58.72
C VAL A 36 -37.63 11.89 -57.72
N GLY A 37 -38.37 10.77 -57.65
CA GLY A 37 -39.45 10.56 -56.69
C GLY A 37 -38.97 10.56 -55.24
N LEU A 38 -37.87 9.84 -54.95
CA LEU A 38 -37.26 9.81 -53.62
C LEU A 38 -36.78 11.20 -53.18
N ASN A 39 -36.12 11.96 -54.05
CA ASN A 39 -35.62 13.29 -53.70
C ASN A 39 -36.71 14.37 -53.60
N ARG A 40 -37.92 14.16 -54.15
CA ARG A 40 -39.06 15.07 -53.95
C ARG A 40 -39.56 15.07 -52.51
N HIS A 41 -39.49 13.92 -51.84
CA HIS A 41 -39.98 13.73 -50.47
C HIS A 41 -38.91 14.03 -49.40
N LEU A 42 -37.67 14.27 -49.82
CA LEU A 42 -36.55 14.55 -48.94
C LEU A 42 -36.20 16.05 -48.95
N GLN A 43 -35.90 16.59 -47.77
CA GLN A 43 -35.32 17.91 -47.58
C GLN A 43 -33.86 17.96 -48.02
N VAL A 44 -33.15 16.83 -47.90
CA VAL A 44 -31.74 16.68 -48.27
C VAL A 44 -31.61 15.61 -49.36
N PRO A 45 -30.98 15.92 -50.52
CA PRO A 45 -30.93 14.97 -51.63
C PRO A 45 -30.04 13.76 -51.32
N VAL A 46 -30.52 12.58 -51.72
CA VAL A 46 -29.76 11.33 -51.72
C VAL A 46 -28.98 11.22 -53.03
N ARG A 47 -27.68 10.94 -52.91
CA ARG A 47 -26.78 10.67 -54.05
C ARG A 47 -26.37 9.20 -54.03
N ALA A 48 -26.47 8.53 -55.16
CA ALA A 48 -25.97 7.17 -55.37
C ALA A 48 -25.08 7.15 -56.63
N SER A 49 -24.03 6.32 -56.63
CA SER A 49 -23.08 6.24 -57.74
C SER A 49 -23.60 5.38 -58.90
N ARG A 50 -24.35 4.33 -58.60
CA ARG A 50 -24.91 3.37 -59.55
C ARG A 50 -26.21 2.80 -59.02
N LEU A 51 -27.17 2.53 -59.90
CA LEU A 51 -28.44 1.88 -59.57
C LEU A 51 -28.60 0.61 -60.42
N GLU A 52 -28.98 -0.49 -59.77
CA GLU A 52 -29.21 -1.79 -60.40
C GLU A 52 -30.61 -2.29 -60.03
N VAL A 53 -31.32 -2.88 -60.99
CA VAL A 53 -32.65 -3.49 -60.77
C VAL A 53 -32.51 -5.00 -60.91
N SER A 54 -32.85 -5.76 -59.87
CA SER A 54 -32.90 -7.24 -59.94
C SER A 54 -34.34 -7.73 -59.82
N VAL A 55 -34.72 -8.63 -60.73
CA VAL A 55 -36.08 -9.14 -60.94
C VAL A 55 -36.20 -10.65 -60.68
N LEU A 56 -35.10 -11.40 -60.79
CA LEU A 56 -35.11 -12.87 -60.75
C LEU A 56 -34.87 -13.46 -59.37
N ASP A 57 -34.12 -12.76 -58.52
CA ASP A 57 -33.65 -13.34 -57.26
C ASP A 57 -34.75 -13.44 -56.19
N GLN A 58 -35.84 -12.66 -56.33
CA GLN A 58 -36.90 -12.53 -55.29
C GLN A 58 -38.33 -12.40 -55.83
N PHE A 59 -38.63 -12.84 -57.06
CA PHE A 59 -39.99 -12.78 -57.64
C PHE A 59 -41.02 -13.44 -56.68
N PRO A 60 -42.17 -12.81 -56.36
CA PRO A 60 -42.82 -11.66 -57.03
C PRO A 60 -42.37 -10.25 -56.57
N ARG A 61 -41.28 -10.11 -55.80
CA ARG A 61 -40.73 -8.81 -55.36
C ARG A 61 -39.61 -8.34 -56.32
N LEU A 62 -39.68 -7.07 -56.72
CA LEU A 62 -38.63 -6.38 -57.47
C LEU A 62 -37.70 -5.68 -56.49
N SER A 63 -36.39 -5.71 -56.72
CA SER A 63 -35.43 -5.01 -55.86
C SER A 63 -34.63 -3.97 -56.65
N VAL A 64 -34.53 -2.77 -56.09
CA VAL A 64 -33.66 -1.69 -56.57
C VAL A 64 -32.48 -1.60 -55.61
N THR A 65 -31.27 -1.76 -56.13
CA THR A 65 -30.03 -1.65 -55.37
C THR A 65 -29.33 -0.35 -55.73
N LEU A 66 -29.10 0.50 -54.72
CA LEU A 66 -28.31 1.72 -54.86
C LEU A 66 -26.90 1.46 -54.32
N HIS A 67 -25.89 1.78 -55.13
CA HIS A 67 -24.48 1.69 -54.75
C HIS A 67 -23.94 3.04 -54.28
N ASP A 68 -23.05 2.99 -53.29
CA ASP A 68 -22.36 4.14 -52.68
C ASP A 68 -23.28 5.30 -52.34
N VAL A 69 -24.37 4.99 -51.63
CA VAL A 69 -25.34 5.97 -51.18
C VAL A 69 -24.72 6.91 -50.17
N VAL A 70 -24.84 8.21 -50.40
CA VAL A 70 -24.43 9.27 -49.47
C VAL A 70 -25.61 10.19 -49.22
N MET A 71 -25.88 10.43 -47.93
CA MET A 71 -26.90 11.34 -47.44
C MET A 71 -26.27 12.32 -46.44
N HIS A 72 -26.47 13.61 -46.69
CA HIS A 72 -26.04 14.67 -45.78
C HIS A 72 -27.08 14.86 -44.65
N GLY A 73 -26.66 15.43 -43.52
CA GLY A 73 -27.60 15.79 -42.44
C GLY A 73 -28.45 17.00 -42.80
N SER A 74 -29.59 17.16 -42.10
CA SER A 74 -30.51 18.29 -42.28
C SER A 74 -30.06 19.62 -41.64
N LEU A 75 -28.95 19.61 -40.91
CA LEU A 75 -28.42 20.79 -40.21
C LEU A 75 -27.56 21.66 -41.15
N PRO A 76 -27.82 22.97 -41.30
CA PRO A 76 -27.11 23.85 -42.24
C PRO A 76 -25.60 23.97 -42.04
N GLN A 77 -25.09 23.63 -40.86
CA GLN A 77 -23.67 23.75 -40.47
C GLN A 77 -22.96 22.40 -40.29
N ASP A 78 -23.64 21.27 -40.52
CA ASP A 78 -23.05 19.95 -40.27
C ASP A 78 -22.30 19.42 -41.50
N THR A 79 -20.97 19.40 -41.43
CA THR A 79 -20.10 18.78 -42.44
C THR A 79 -20.09 17.25 -42.35
N VAL A 80 -20.70 16.67 -41.30
CA VAL A 80 -20.78 15.23 -41.08
C VAL A 80 -21.95 14.64 -41.88
N ARG A 81 -21.68 13.58 -42.64
CA ARG A 81 -22.69 12.85 -43.41
C ARG A 81 -23.58 12.04 -42.45
N LEU A 82 -24.91 12.14 -42.61
CA LEU A 82 -25.89 11.39 -41.84
C LEU A 82 -25.79 9.89 -42.11
N ALA A 83 -25.67 9.51 -43.39
CA ALA A 83 -25.50 8.12 -43.78
C ALA A 83 -24.58 7.98 -44.99
N ARG A 84 -23.73 6.94 -44.95
CA ARG A 84 -22.95 6.46 -46.10
C ARG A 84 -23.10 4.95 -46.16
N ALA A 85 -23.61 4.41 -47.27
CA ALA A 85 -23.80 2.97 -47.45
C ALA A 85 -23.18 2.51 -48.75
N ARG A 86 -22.49 1.38 -48.76
CA ARG A 86 -22.02 0.80 -50.03
C ARG A 86 -23.18 0.27 -50.85
N ARG A 87 -24.17 -0.35 -50.18
CA ARG A 87 -25.35 -0.92 -50.82
C ARG A 87 -26.60 -0.63 -49.99
N LEU A 88 -27.62 -0.12 -50.65
CA LEU A 88 -28.96 0.05 -50.12
C LEU A 88 -29.92 -0.69 -51.04
N TYR A 89 -30.55 -1.73 -50.52
CA TYR A 89 -31.56 -2.50 -51.23
C TYR A 89 -32.94 -2.02 -50.83
N CYS A 90 -33.76 -1.67 -51.81
CA CYS A 90 -35.16 -1.34 -51.63
C CYS A 90 -36.00 -2.38 -52.38
N ALA A 91 -36.85 -3.12 -51.67
CA ALA A 91 -37.75 -4.09 -52.27
C ALA A 91 -39.15 -3.51 -52.48
N PHE A 92 -39.76 -3.84 -53.61
CA PHE A 92 -41.07 -3.39 -54.08
C PHE A 92 -41.91 -4.59 -54.52
N ASP A 93 -43.24 -4.45 -54.50
CA ASP A 93 -44.13 -5.41 -55.14
C ASP A 93 -44.15 -5.18 -56.65
N ALA A 94 -43.98 -6.26 -57.44
CA ALA A 94 -43.91 -6.15 -58.91
C ALA A 94 -45.19 -5.55 -59.53
N TRP A 95 -46.36 -5.89 -58.97
CA TRP A 95 -47.65 -5.40 -59.44
C TRP A 95 -47.87 -3.91 -59.14
N ASP A 96 -47.44 -3.45 -57.97
CA ASP A 96 -47.51 -2.04 -57.59
C ASP A 96 -46.64 -1.20 -58.53
N LEU A 97 -45.42 -1.67 -58.84
CA LEU A 97 -44.49 -0.97 -59.74
C LEU A 97 -45.03 -0.89 -61.19
N LEU A 98 -45.67 -1.96 -61.68
CA LEU A 98 -46.35 -1.98 -62.99
C LEU A 98 -47.57 -1.05 -63.05
N ALA A 99 -48.29 -0.90 -61.93
CA ALA A 99 -49.41 0.03 -61.78
C ALA A 99 -48.97 1.49 -61.54
N GLY A 100 -47.66 1.77 -61.56
CA GLY A 100 -47.10 3.12 -61.32
C GLY A 100 -47.08 3.54 -59.84
N ARG A 101 -47.28 2.59 -58.91
CA ARG A 101 -47.24 2.79 -57.45
C ARG A 101 -45.91 2.26 -56.89
N TYR A 102 -45.05 3.16 -56.46
CA TYR A 102 -43.71 2.86 -55.95
C TYR A 102 -43.74 2.79 -54.42
N ARG A 103 -44.20 1.66 -53.88
CA ARG A 103 -44.24 1.39 -52.43
C ARG A 103 -43.03 0.58 -51.96
N VAL A 104 -42.19 1.18 -51.12
CA VAL A 104 -41.02 0.48 -50.56
C VAL A 104 -41.47 -0.43 -49.42
N ARG A 105 -41.37 -1.75 -49.60
CA ARG A 105 -41.77 -2.78 -48.62
C ARG A 105 -40.65 -3.19 -47.67
N ALA A 106 -39.43 -3.31 -48.17
CA ALA A 106 -38.29 -3.67 -47.32
C ALA A 106 -37.05 -2.88 -47.68
N ILE A 107 -36.25 -2.56 -46.67
CA ILE A 107 -34.97 -1.89 -46.83
C ILE A 107 -33.87 -2.80 -46.27
N THR A 108 -32.84 -3.09 -47.06
CA THR A 108 -31.60 -3.68 -46.54
C THR A 108 -30.45 -2.71 -46.71
N LEU A 109 -29.82 -2.35 -45.59
CA LEU A 109 -28.67 -1.46 -45.56
C LEU A 109 -27.42 -2.30 -45.30
N ALA A 110 -26.52 -2.38 -46.27
CA ALA A 110 -25.31 -3.18 -46.18
C ALA A 110 -24.03 -2.32 -46.25
N ASP A 111 -23.08 -2.62 -45.36
CA ASP A 111 -21.77 -1.99 -45.26
C ASP A 111 -21.89 -0.46 -45.15
N ALA A 112 -22.65 -0.02 -44.14
CA ALA A 112 -23.02 1.38 -43.97
C ALA A 112 -22.51 2.00 -42.67
N ARG A 113 -22.37 3.32 -42.66
CA ARG A 113 -22.10 4.14 -41.49
C ARG A 113 -23.18 5.20 -41.36
N VAL A 114 -23.86 5.22 -40.23
CA VAL A 114 -24.94 6.14 -39.88
C VAL A 114 -24.51 6.96 -38.68
N ASN A 115 -24.55 8.29 -38.79
CA ASN A 115 -24.19 9.23 -37.73
C ASN A 115 -25.40 10.09 -37.37
N ILE A 116 -26.08 9.73 -36.29
CA ILE A 116 -27.22 10.46 -35.74
C ILE A 116 -26.69 11.45 -34.71
N ARG A 117 -26.93 12.74 -34.92
CA ARG A 117 -26.46 13.81 -34.04
C ARG A 117 -27.61 14.69 -33.60
N ARG A 118 -27.56 15.15 -32.35
CA ARG A 118 -28.47 16.13 -31.77
C ARG A 118 -27.67 17.28 -31.19
N ASP A 119 -27.97 18.49 -31.64
CA ASP A 119 -27.27 19.69 -31.21
C ASP A 119 -27.66 20.13 -29.79
N ALA A 120 -27.00 21.17 -29.26
CA ALA A 120 -27.28 21.71 -27.93
C ALA A 120 -28.71 22.30 -27.78
N ARG A 121 -29.40 22.59 -28.90
CA ARG A 121 -30.79 23.06 -28.93
C ARG A 121 -31.79 21.91 -29.03
N GLY A 122 -31.30 20.67 -29.09
CA GLY A 122 -32.12 19.48 -29.20
C GLY A 122 -32.63 19.19 -30.60
N VAL A 123 -32.07 19.81 -31.64
CA VAL A 123 -32.43 19.57 -33.04
C VAL A 123 -31.55 18.47 -33.62
N GLY A 124 -32.18 17.47 -34.24
CA GLY A 124 -31.48 16.33 -34.82
C GLY A 124 -31.07 16.54 -36.28
N ASN A 125 -29.98 15.91 -36.71
CA ASN A 125 -29.54 15.89 -38.11
C ASN A 125 -30.32 14.90 -39.01
N TYR A 126 -31.31 14.21 -38.44
CA TYR A 126 -32.12 13.14 -39.05
C TYR A 126 -33.51 13.60 -39.52
N HIS A 127 -33.83 14.89 -39.42
CA HIS A 127 -35.07 15.47 -39.98
C HIS A 127 -34.92 15.67 -41.49
N ILE A 128 -34.88 14.57 -42.24
CA ILE A 128 -34.62 14.56 -43.69
C ILE A 128 -35.89 14.53 -44.54
N LEU A 129 -37.06 14.33 -43.93
CA LEU A 129 -38.36 14.29 -44.62
C LEU A 129 -39.01 15.68 -44.63
N ARG A 130 -39.64 16.07 -45.74
CA ARG A 130 -40.44 17.31 -45.77
C ARG A 130 -41.71 17.10 -44.94
N PRO A 131 -42.05 18.02 -44.02
CA PRO A 131 -43.36 17.98 -43.37
C PRO A 131 -44.44 18.26 -44.41
N ASP A 132 -45.43 17.37 -44.55
CA ASP A 132 -46.61 17.62 -45.37
C ASP A 132 -47.45 18.71 -44.71
N THR A 133 -47.50 19.91 -45.30
CA THR A 133 -48.34 20.99 -44.77
C THR A 133 -49.54 21.37 -45.63
N THR A 134 -49.73 20.88 -46.86
CA THR A 134 -50.96 21.15 -47.63
C THR A 134 -51.10 20.22 -48.83
N ALA A 135 -51.80 19.09 -48.70
CA ALA A 135 -52.59 18.45 -49.76
C ALA A 135 -53.45 17.32 -49.17
N PRO A 136 -54.73 17.16 -49.54
CA PRO A 136 -55.48 15.94 -49.24
C PRO A 136 -54.89 14.77 -50.04
N ALA A 137 -54.86 13.59 -49.42
CA ALA A 137 -54.34 12.35 -49.99
C ALA A 137 -55.09 11.96 -51.28
N ALA A 138 -54.55 12.36 -52.43
CA ALA A 138 -54.93 11.87 -53.74
C ALA A 138 -53.68 11.29 -54.41
N GLU A 139 -53.68 9.96 -54.56
CA GLU A 139 -52.74 9.11 -55.33
C GLU A 139 -51.38 9.74 -55.68
N GLU A 140 -50.51 9.92 -54.68
CA GLU A 140 -49.09 10.11 -54.97
C GLU A 140 -48.45 8.75 -55.33
N PRO A 141 -47.63 8.68 -56.39
CA PRO A 141 -47.04 7.43 -56.85
C PRO A 141 -45.96 6.89 -55.90
N PHE A 142 -45.56 7.58 -54.84
CA PHE A 142 -44.50 7.14 -53.92
C PHE A 142 -45.01 7.02 -52.48
N GLY A 143 -44.88 5.84 -51.87
CA GLY A 143 -45.32 5.57 -50.49
C GLY A 143 -44.30 4.74 -49.71
N LEU A 144 -44.03 5.11 -48.45
CA LEU A 144 -43.12 4.38 -47.55
C LEU A 144 -43.93 3.47 -46.61
N GLU A 145 -44.21 2.24 -47.04
CA GLU A 145 -44.87 1.20 -46.24
C GLU A 145 -43.86 0.09 -45.89
N LEU A 146 -42.96 0.38 -44.95
CA LEU A 146 -41.88 -0.53 -44.56
C LEU A 146 -42.41 -1.68 -43.70
N GLU A 147 -42.17 -2.92 -44.15
CA GLU A 147 -42.45 -4.17 -43.44
C GLU A 147 -41.19 -4.76 -42.79
N GLY A 148 -39.99 -4.45 -43.31
CA GLY A 148 -38.72 -5.01 -42.82
C GLY A 148 -37.49 -4.13 -43.09
N ILE A 149 -36.58 -4.05 -42.10
CA ILE A 149 -35.29 -3.35 -42.17
C ILE A 149 -34.14 -4.30 -41.79
N ARG A 150 -33.32 -4.71 -42.75
CA ARG A 150 -32.13 -5.50 -42.47
C ARG A 150 -30.87 -4.64 -42.45
N LEU A 151 -30.05 -4.77 -41.41
CA LEU A 151 -28.79 -4.04 -41.24
C LEU A 151 -27.62 -5.03 -41.26
N GLU A 152 -26.84 -5.02 -42.35
CA GLU A 152 -25.66 -5.88 -42.52
C GLU A 152 -24.39 -5.06 -42.41
N ARG A 153 -23.52 -5.38 -41.44
CA ARG A 153 -22.24 -4.69 -41.20
C ARG A 153 -22.39 -3.16 -41.10
N VAL A 154 -23.41 -2.70 -40.37
CA VAL A 154 -23.70 -1.27 -40.19
C VAL A 154 -22.98 -0.74 -38.95
N GLN A 155 -22.39 0.45 -39.05
CA GLN A 155 -21.85 1.21 -37.93
C GLN A 155 -22.80 2.37 -37.62
N ALA A 156 -23.42 2.37 -36.45
CA ALA A 156 -24.30 3.43 -36.00
C ALA A 156 -23.62 4.22 -34.88
N VAL A 157 -23.55 5.54 -35.04
CA VAL A 157 -23.06 6.47 -34.02
C VAL A 157 -24.19 7.43 -33.68
N TYR A 158 -24.54 7.51 -32.40
CA TYR A 158 -25.47 8.50 -31.85
C TYR A 158 -24.70 9.46 -30.95
N GLU A 159 -24.87 10.76 -31.15
CA GLU A 159 -24.25 11.80 -30.33
C GLU A 159 -25.29 12.85 -29.94
N ASP A 160 -25.45 13.10 -28.64
CA ASP A 160 -26.26 14.19 -28.09
C ASP A 160 -25.37 15.04 -27.19
N ALA A 161 -24.93 16.19 -27.71
CA ALA A 161 -24.06 17.11 -26.99
C ALA A 161 -24.78 17.77 -25.81
N GLY A 162 -26.10 18.01 -25.93
CA GLY A 162 -26.89 18.64 -24.88
C GLY A 162 -27.10 17.72 -23.67
N ARG A 163 -27.16 16.40 -23.89
CA ARG A 163 -27.34 15.39 -22.83
C ARG A 163 -26.05 14.66 -22.45
N GLN A 164 -24.91 15.02 -23.06
CA GLN A 164 -23.62 14.33 -22.90
C GLN A 164 -23.70 12.81 -23.15
N GLN A 165 -24.39 12.42 -24.23
CA GLN A 165 -24.57 11.02 -24.60
C GLN A 165 -23.83 10.71 -25.89
N TYR A 166 -23.08 9.61 -25.92
CA TYR A 166 -22.41 9.15 -27.13
C TYR A 166 -22.47 7.62 -27.21
N PHE A 167 -23.16 7.09 -28.22
CA PHE A 167 -23.32 5.66 -28.43
C PHE A 167 -22.68 5.27 -29.75
N ALA A 168 -21.81 4.26 -29.74
CA ALA A 168 -21.21 3.72 -30.94
C ALA A 168 -21.45 2.21 -30.99
N LEU A 169 -22.16 1.76 -32.01
CA LEU A 169 -22.56 0.38 -32.22
C LEU A 169 -22.14 -0.09 -33.60
N HIS A 170 -21.75 -1.36 -33.70
CA HIS A 170 -21.47 -2.04 -34.96
C HIS A 170 -22.28 -3.33 -35.03
N THR A 171 -23.13 -3.48 -36.04
CA THR A 171 -24.02 -4.63 -36.19
C THR A 171 -23.55 -5.48 -37.36
N PRO A 172 -22.88 -6.63 -37.14
CA PRO A 172 -22.46 -7.51 -38.23
C PRO A 172 -23.64 -8.06 -39.03
N ASP A 173 -24.70 -8.51 -38.35
CA ASP A 173 -25.96 -8.94 -38.95
C ASP A 173 -27.07 -8.71 -37.90
N LEU A 174 -27.84 -7.64 -38.08
CA LEU A 174 -28.99 -7.30 -37.25
C LEU A 174 -30.20 -7.19 -38.16
N VAL A 175 -31.19 -8.04 -37.91
CA VAL A 175 -32.47 -8.00 -38.62
C VAL A 175 -33.46 -7.27 -37.73
N ALA A 176 -34.07 -6.20 -38.27
CA ALA A 176 -35.16 -5.51 -37.62
C ALA A 176 -36.40 -5.57 -38.52
N SER A 177 -37.57 -5.75 -37.93
CA SER A 177 -38.84 -5.47 -38.58
C SER A 177 -39.40 -4.21 -37.95
N VAL A 178 -39.79 -3.25 -38.78
CA VAL A 178 -40.41 -2.01 -38.32
C VAL A 178 -41.79 -1.95 -38.94
N GLY A 179 -42.83 -1.86 -38.10
CA GLY A 179 -44.20 -1.58 -38.54
C GLY A 179 -44.57 -0.16 -38.15
N ILE A 180 -44.88 0.70 -39.13
CA ILE A 180 -45.22 2.11 -38.91
C ILE A 180 -46.70 2.32 -39.23
N THR A 181 -47.46 2.87 -38.28
CA THR A 181 -48.79 3.44 -38.48
C THR A 181 -48.79 4.91 -38.03
N ASP A 182 -49.85 5.65 -38.34
CA ASP A 182 -49.97 7.06 -37.93
C ASP A 182 -49.82 7.25 -36.41
N ALA A 183 -50.35 6.30 -35.63
CA ALA A 183 -50.34 6.36 -34.16
C ALA A 183 -49.16 5.60 -33.51
N ARG A 184 -48.61 4.56 -34.15
CA ARG A 184 -47.69 3.62 -33.49
C ARG A 184 -46.53 3.19 -34.40
N VAL A 185 -45.33 3.14 -33.85
CA VAL A 185 -44.17 2.49 -34.47
C VAL A 185 -43.80 1.26 -33.65
N SER A 186 -43.83 0.08 -34.25
CA SER A 186 -43.37 -1.18 -33.64
C SER A 186 -42.04 -1.57 -34.26
N VAL A 187 -41.08 -1.98 -33.44
CA VAL A 187 -39.74 -2.40 -33.85
C VAL A 187 -39.46 -3.73 -33.17
N SER A 188 -39.24 -4.79 -33.94
CA SER A 188 -38.67 -6.03 -33.41
C SER A 188 -37.28 -6.20 -34.00
N ALA A 189 -36.25 -6.32 -33.16
CA ALA A 189 -34.87 -6.46 -33.61
C ALA A 189 -34.23 -7.70 -32.99
N THR A 190 -33.66 -8.54 -33.86
CA THR A 190 -32.95 -9.76 -33.47
C THR A 190 -31.62 -9.85 -34.20
N GLY A 191 -30.53 -10.09 -33.47
CA GLY A 191 -29.23 -10.31 -34.08
C GLY A 191 -28.04 -9.98 -33.18
N ALA A 192 -26.85 -10.04 -33.75
CA ALA A 192 -25.62 -9.72 -33.06
C ALA A 192 -25.26 -8.24 -33.22
N ALA A 193 -24.79 -7.62 -32.16
CA ALA A 193 -24.21 -6.29 -32.18
C ALA A 193 -22.91 -6.25 -31.37
N LEU A 194 -22.04 -5.32 -31.72
CA LEU A 194 -20.82 -4.99 -31.01
C LEU A 194 -20.98 -3.54 -30.55
N VAL A 195 -21.18 -3.33 -29.26
CA VAL A 195 -21.13 -2.00 -28.67
C VAL A 195 -19.67 -1.60 -28.54
N GLN A 196 -19.26 -0.57 -29.26
CA GLN A 196 -17.92 0.00 -29.17
C GLN A 196 -17.81 0.82 -27.87
N THR A 197 -18.80 1.67 -27.61
CA THR A 197 -18.94 2.40 -26.34
C THR A 197 -20.36 2.94 -26.17
N LEU A 198 -20.85 2.98 -24.92
CA LEU A 198 -22.02 3.73 -24.51
C LEU A 198 -21.59 4.75 -23.45
N ARG A 199 -21.40 6.00 -23.84
CA ARG A 199 -21.01 7.08 -22.93
C ARG A 199 -22.25 7.82 -22.44
N LEU A 200 -22.36 7.94 -21.12
CA LEU A 200 -23.38 8.72 -20.43
C LEU A 200 -22.67 9.65 -19.43
N GLY A 201 -22.71 10.96 -19.68
CA GLY A 201 -21.93 11.92 -18.89
C GLY A 201 -20.43 11.73 -19.09
N SER A 202 -19.68 11.49 -18.01
CA SER A 202 -18.23 11.29 -18.04
C SER A 202 -17.79 9.81 -18.08
N ASP A 203 -18.73 8.87 -17.99
CA ASP A 203 -18.45 7.44 -17.88
C ASP A 203 -18.80 6.68 -19.17
N ASP A 204 -17.89 5.78 -19.55
CA ASP A 204 -18.06 4.82 -20.66
C ASP A 204 -18.58 3.49 -20.11
N TYR A 205 -19.64 2.97 -20.72
CA TYR A 205 -20.27 1.68 -20.43
C TYR A 205 -20.15 0.74 -21.64
N PHE A 206 -20.20 -0.58 -21.39
CA PHE A 206 -20.22 -1.63 -22.43
C PHE A 206 -19.12 -1.53 -23.49
N ARG A 207 -17.94 -1.01 -23.13
CA ARG A 207 -16.84 -0.78 -24.07
C ARG A 207 -16.38 -2.09 -24.73
N ALA A 208 -16.41 -2.12 -26.06
CA ALA A 208 -16.02 -3.24 -26.92
C ALA A 208 -16.69 -4.58 -26.54
N LYS A 209 -18.01 -4.56 -26.31
CA LYS A 209 -18.79 -5.75 -25.92
C LYS A 209 -19.66 -6.28 -27.05
N GLN A 210 -19.55 -7.58 -27.29
CA GLN A 210 -20.48 -8.30 -28.16
C GLN A 210 -21.75 -8.62 -27.37
N LEU A 211 -22.88 -8.40 -28.01
CA LEU A 211 -24.21 -8.71 -27.51
C LEU A 211 -25.01 -9.46 -28.57
N GLN A 212 -25.84 -10.39 -28.09
CA GLN A 212 -26.98 -10.87 -28.86
C GLN A 212 -28.22 -10.16 -28.32
N LEU A 213 -28.95 -9.52 -29.20
CA LEU A 213 -30.13 -8.74 -28.88
C LEU A 213 -31.36 -9.45 -29.44
N ARG A 214 -32.38 -9.59 -28.61
CA ARG A 214 -33.76 -9.92 -29.02
C ARG A 214 -34.68 -8.95 -28.31
N THR A 215 -35.14 -7.93 -29.01
CA THR A 215 -35.94 -6.85 -28.43
C THR A 215 -37.19 -6.58 -29.25
N THR A 216 -38.26 -6.22 -28.56
CA THR A 216 -39.46 -5.66 -29.17
C THR A 216 -39.80 -4.36 -28.47
N LEU A 217 -40.00 -3.32 -29.26
CA LEU A 217 -40.19 -1.96 -28.80
C LEU A 217 -41.32 -1.31 -29.56
N THR A 218 -42.22 -0.66 -28.83
CA THR A 218 -43.38 0.02 -29.39
C THR A 218 -43.33 1.49 -28.98
N VAL A 219 -43.41 2.40 -29.95
CA VAL A 219 -43.47 3.85 -29.73
C VAL A 219 -44.88 4.32 -30.08
N ASP A 220 -45.62 4.79 -29.10
CA ASP A 220 -46.89 5.49 -29.26
C ASP A 220 -46.62 6.97 -29.54
N ARG A 221 -46.88 7.40 -30.77
CA ARG A 221 -46.58 8.77 -31.23
C ARG A 221 -47.55 9.79 -30.65
N LEU A 222 -48.77 9.38 -30.33
CA LEU A 222 -49.79 10.27 -29.76
C LEU A 222 -49.49 10.52 -28.28
N ARG A 223 -49.15 9.45 -27.55
CA ARG A 223 -48.86 9.49 -26.10
C ARG A 223 -47.41 9.86 -25.77
N HIS A 224 -46.54 9.97 -26.78
CA HIS A 224 -45.11 10.21 -26.60
C HIS A 224 -44.49 9.20 -25.62
N GLU A 225 -44.87 7.94 -25.76
CA GLU A 225 -44.49 6.85 -24.87
C GLU A 225 -43.80 5.75 -25.67
N LEU A 226 -42.68 5.27 -25.15
CA LEU A 226 -41.94 4.12 -25.66
C LEU A 226 -42.09 2.97 -24.66
N THR A 227 -42.67 1.88 -25.11
CA THR A 227 -42.80 0.63 -24.36
C THR A 227 -41.74 -0.35 -24.86
N LEU A 228 -40.85 -0.78 -23.96
CA LEU A 228 -39.94 -1.88 -24.17
C LEU A 228 -40.63 -3.15 -23.65
N GLU A 229 -41.07 -4.00 -24.56
CA GLU A 229 -41.60 -5.33 -24.23
C GLU A 229 -40.49 -6.22 -23.65
N PRO A 230 -40.81 -7.34 -22.99
CA PRO A 230 -39.82 -8.26 -22.45
C PRO A 230 -38.74 -8.63 -23.49
N SER A 231 -37.57 -8.02 -23.32
CA SER A 231 -36.46 -8.07 -24.27
C SER A 231 -35.27 -8.76 -23.63
N GLU A 232 -34.60 -9.63 -24.38
CA GLU A 232 -33.46 -10.39 -23.91
C GLU A 232 -32.18 -9.85 -24.55
N ILE A 233 -31.21 -9.48 -23.72
CA ILE A 233 -29.88 -9.05 -24.12
C ILE A 233 -28.90 -10.05 -23.54
N ARG A 234 -28.13 -10.75 -24.38
CA ARG A 234 -27.08 -11.68 -23.92
C ARG A 234 -25.71 -11.03 -24.05
N VAL A 235 -24.93 -11.03 -22.97
CA VAL A 235 -23.54 -10.54 -22.96
C VAL A 235 -22.67 -11.63 -22.33
N GLY A 236 -21.85 -12.30 -23.16
CA GLY A 236 -21.12 -13.49 -22.73
C GLY A 236 -22.09 -14.60 -22.28
N PRO A 237 -21.90 -15.21 -21.10
CA PRO A 237 -22.81 -16.26 -20.59
C PRO A 237 -24.11 -15.73 -19.98
N ALA A 238 -24.22 -14.42 -19.71
CA ALA A 238 -25.36 -13.85 -18.99
C ALA A 238 -26.49 -13.43 -19.94
N ALA A 239 -27.73 -13.75 -19.56
CA ALA A 239 -28.95 -13.28 -20.21
C ALA A 239 -29.64 -12.24 -19.32
N TYR A 240 -29.83 -11.04 -19.87
CA TYR A 240 -30.49 -9.91 -19.22
C TYR A 240 -31.87 -9.71 -19.83
N ALA A 241 -32.92 -9.89 -19.03
CA ALA A 241 -34.28 -9.55 -19.41
C ALA A 241 -34.57 -8.10 -18.99
N VAL A 242 -34.89 -7.24 -19.96
CA VAL A 242 -35.17 -5.82 -19.77
C VAL A 242 -36.55 -5.49 -20.33
N GLN A 243 -37.34 -4.72 -19.58
CA GLN A 243 -38.69 -4.29 -19.97
C GLN A 243 -39.03 -2.96 -19.30
N GLY A 244 -40.01 -2.23 -19.83
CA GLY A 244 -40.50 -1.03 -19.17
C GLY A 244 -41.10 0.01 -20.10
N THR A 245 -41.35 1.20 -19.56
CA THR A 245 -41.86 2.35 -20.32
C THR A 245 -40.98 3.58 -20.16
N ILE A 246 -40.92 4.40 -21.20
CA ILE A 246 -40.22 5.68 -21.26
C ILE A 246 -41.18 6.71 -21.85
N ASN A 247 -41.67 7.64 -21.03
CA ASN A 247 -42.48 8.76 -21.52
C ASN A 247 -41.58 9.97 -21.77
N TYR A 248 -41.71 10.59 -22.95
CA TYR A 248 -40.87 11.68 -23.41
C TYR A 248 -41.66 12.94 -23.84
N GLN A 249 -42.93 13.09 -23.43
CA GLN A 249 -43.74 14.28 -23.72
C GLN A 249 -43.17 15.56 -23.07
N GLY A 250 -42.48 15.42 -21.93
CA GLY A 250 -41.83 16.50 -21.19
C GLY A 250 -40.50 16.04 -20.59
N ALA A 251 -40.32 16.23 -19.28
CA ALA A 251 -39.20 15.59 -18.58
C ALA A 251 -39.33 14.06 -18.70
N THR A 252 -38.24 13.39 -19.05
CA THR A 252 -38.28 11.97 -19.40
C THR A 252 -38.63 11.13 -18.18
N GLN A 253 -39.79 10.47 -18.17
CA GLN A 253 -40.19 9.56 -17.09
C GLN A 253 -39.78 8.13 -17.45
N LEU A 254 -39.00 7.51 -16.59
CA LEU A 254 -38.52 6.14 -16.75
C LEU A 254 -39.30 5.21 -15.83
N ASN A 255 -39.69 4.04 -16.33
CA ASN A 255 -40.12 2.91 -15.53
C ASN A 255 -39.55 1.63 -16.14
N LEU A 256 -38.29 1.35 -15.83
CA LEU A 256 -37.53 0.25 -16.39
C LEU A 256 -37.27 -0.81 -15.31
N ARG A 257 -37.36 -2.07 -15.71
CA ARG A 257 -36.97 -3.23 -14.90
C ARG A 257 -35.99 -4.08 -15.69
N ALA A 258 -34.91 -4.49 -15.04
CA ALA A 258 -33.91 -5.39 -15.59
C ALA A 258 -33.67 -6.55 -14.62
N THR A 259 -33.55 -7.76 -15.14
CA THR A 259 -33.19 -8.96 -14.36
C THR A 259 -32.14 -9.75 -15.12
N ALA A 260 -31.19 -10.35 -14.41
CA ALA A 260 -30.14 -11.17 -15.01
C ALA A 260 -30.28 -12.62 -14.53
N THR A 261 -30.17 -13.56 -15.47
CA THR A 261 -30.14 -15.00 -15.21
C THR A 261 -28.86 -15.60 -15.79
N GLY A 262 -28.29 -16.60 -15.09
CA GLY A 262 -27.03 -17.23 -15.50
C GLY A 262 -25.82 -16.29 -15.49
N ALA A 263 -25.91 -15.16 -14.78
CA ALA A 263 -24.81 -14.22 -14.68
C ALA A 263 -23.73 -14.73 -13.73
N ASP A 264 -22.49 -14.42 -14.05
CA ASP A 264 -21.37 -14.50 -13.12
C ASP A 264 -20.95 -13.07 -12.69
N VAL A 265 -19.96 -12.96 -11.81
CA VAL A 265 -19.45 -11.65 -11.37
C VAL A 265 -18.87 -10.88 -12.57
N GLN A 266 -18.27 -11.55 -13.55
CA GLN A 266 -17.69 -10.90 -14.73
C GLN A 266 -18.74 -10.27 -15.63
N SER A 267 -19.87 -10.93 -15.80
CA SER A 267 -21.01 -10.42 -16.52
C SER A 267 -21.54 -9.14 -15.88
N VAL A 268 -21.64 -9.10 -14.55
CA VAL A 268 -22.08 -7.87 -13.83
C VAL A 268 -21.01 -6.77 -13.90
N LEU A 269 -19.73 -7.10 -13.69
CA LEU A 269 -18.63 -6.13 -13.81
C LEU A 269 -18.52 -5.57 -15.22
N ALA A 270 -18.82 -6.34 -16.27
CA ALA A 270 -18.83 -5.87 -17.64
C ALA A 270 -19.87 -4.77 -17.92
N LEU A 271 -20.89 -4.62 -17.06
CA LEU A 271 -21.88 -3.55 -17.13
C LEU A 271 -21.40 -2.25 -16.47
N LEU A 272 -20.37 -2.31 -15.62
CA LEU A 272 -19.91 -1.16 -14.85
C LEU A 272 -18.82 -0.36 -15.60
N PRO A 273 -18.69 0.95 -15.31
CA PRO A 273 -17.63 1.77 -15.86
C PRO A 273 -16.22 1.24 -15.55
N PRO A 274 -15.24 1.38 -16.48
CA PRO A 274 -13.86 0.91 -16.27
C PRO A 274 -13.19 1.41 -14.99
N ARG A 275 -13.55 2.62 -14.53
CA ARG A 275 -13.01 3.19 -13.28
C ARG A 275 -13.34 2.34 -12.06
N LEU A 276 -14.53 1.72 -12.04
CA LEU A 276 -14.99 0.85 -10.96
C LEU A 276 -14.52 -0.60 -11.13
N THR A 277 -14.27 -1.04 -12.37
CA THR A 277 -13.88 -2.43 -12.65
C THR A 277 -12.38 -2.68 -12.59
N ARG A 278 -11.51 -1.68 -12.82
CA ARG A 278 -10.04 -1.86 -12.82
C ARG A 278 -9.48 -2.63 -11.61
N PRO A 279 -9.87 -2.35 -10.34
CA PRO A 279 -9.34 -3.08 -9.19
C PRO A 279 -9.84 -4.54 -9.10
N VAL A 280 -10.94 -4.86 -9.77
CA VAL A 280 -11.69 -6.13 -9.65
C VAL A 280 -11.76 -6.93 -10.94
N ALA A 281 -11.25 -6.41 -12.06
CA ALA A 281 -11.30 -7.05 -13.37
C ALA A 281 -10.46 -8.33 -13.46
N GLY A 282 -9.49 -8.50 -12.57
CA GLY A 282 -8.67 -9.70 -12.51
C GLY A 282 -9.38 -10.90 -11.91
N TYR A 283 -10.46 -10.72 -11.14
CA TYR A 283 -11.10 -11.84 -10.43
C TYR A 283 -11.81 -12.76 -11.42
N GLN A 284 -11.91 -14.05 -11.13
CA GLN A 284 -12.65 -15.02 -11.93
C GLN A 284 -13.69 -15.66 -11.02
N SER A 285 -14.95 -15.65 -11.43
CA SER A 285 -16.03 -16.22 -10.60
C SER A 285 -16.64 -17.45 -11.25
N ARG A 286 -17.06 -18.40 -10.43
CA ARG A 286 -17.96 -19.50 -10.79
C ARG A 286 -19.15 -19.49 -9.84
N GLY A 287 -20.28 -20.01 -10.28
CA GLY A 287 -21.51 -20.08 -9.47
C GLY A 287 -22.57 -19.09 -9.93
N GLN A 288 -23.78 -19.25 -9.39
CA GLN A 288 -24.96 -18.50 -9.83
C GLN A 288 -25.01 -17.15 -9.12
N VAL A 289 -24.88 -16.07 -9.90
CA VAL A 289 -25.14 -14.69 -9.45
C VAL A 289 -26.50 -14.28 -9.99
N TYR A 290 -27.32 -13.68 -9.14
CA TYR A 290 -28.58 -13.07 -9.55
C TYR A 290 -28.51 -11.56 -9.38
N PHE A 291 -29.23 -10.86 -10.25
CA PHE A 291 -29.33 -9.41 -10.25
C PHE A 291 -30.73 -9.01 -10.70
N SER A 292 -31.33 -8.06 -10.00
CA SER A 292 -32.58 -7.41 -10.40
C SER A 292 -32.52 -5.94 -10.06
N GLY A 293 -32.83 -5.07 -11.02
CA GLY A 293 -32.81 -3.63 -10.87
C GLY A 293 -34.07 -2.96 -11.42
N THR A 294 -34.40 -1.82 -10.85
CA THR A 294 -35.48 -0.94 -11.32
C THR A 294 -34.99 0.50 -11.39
N VAL A 295 -35.40 1.21 -12.44
CA VAL A 295 -35.15 2.65 -12.63
C VAL A 295 -36.51 3.32 -12.83
N GLN A 296 -36.92 4.17 -11.88
CA GLN A 296 -38.26 4.74 -11.83
C GLN A 296 -38.24 6.26 -11.58
N GLY A 297 -39.02 7.02 -12.34
CA GLY A 297 -39.19 8.47 -12.14
C GLY A 297 -38.48 9.34 -13.18
N GLU A 298 -38.38 10.63 -12.88
CA GLU A 298 -37.90 11.66 -13.81
C GLU A 298 -36.37 11.59 -14.03
N LEU A 299 -35.95 11.65 -15.29
CA LEU A 299 -34.60 11.94 -15.72
C LEU A 299 -34.55 13.31 -16.41
N SER A 300 -33.93 14.28 -15.77
CA SER A 300 -33.74 15.64 -16.30
C SER A 300 -32.41 16.23 -15.85
N ALA A 301 -32.08 17.46 -16.28
CA ALA A 301 -30.88 18.14 -15.81
C ALA A 301 -30.89 18.46 -14.30
N ARG A 302 -32.07 18.39 -13.65
CA ARG A 302 -32.25 18.73 -12.23
C ARG A 302 -32.53 17.51 -11.34
N GLN A 303 -33.08 16.44 -11.91
CA GLN A 303 -33.52 15.25 -11.18
C GLN A 303 -32.99 13.97 -11.81
N ASN A 304 -32.59 13.04 -10.95
CA ASN A 304 -32.27 11.67 -11.34
C ASN A 304 -33.44 10.75 -10.99
N PRO A 305 -33.64 9.63 -11.70
CA PRO A 305 -34.64 8.64 -11.34
C PRO A 305 -34.24 7.88 -10.07
N ALA A 306 -35.22 7.30 -9.39
CA ALA A 306 -35.01 6.30 -8.34
C ALA A 306 -34.35 5.06 -8.94
N VAL A 307 -33.21 4.66 -8.39
CA VAL A 307 -32.49 3.45 -8.79
C VAL A 307 -32.48 2.51 -7.60
N ALA A 308 -33.03 1.31 -7.79
CA ALA A 308 -32.99 0.25 -6.81
C ALA A 308 -32.46 -1.02 -7.45
N VAL A 309 -31.47 -1.65 -6.81
CA VAL A 309 -30.80 -2.86 -7.29
C VAL A 309 -30.74 -3.86 -6.16
N GLN A 310 -31.06 -5.10 -6.45
CA GLN A 310 -30.85 -6.26 -5.59
C GLN A 310 -29.95 -7.25 -6.33
N PHE A 311 -28.98 -7.79 -5.62
CA PHE A 311 -28.03 -8.73 -6.19
C PHE A 311 -27.61 -9.73 -5.13
N GLY A 312 -27.03 -10.85 -5.55
CA GLY A 312 -26.49 -11.82 -4.63
C GLY A 312 -25.92 -13.01 -5.34
N CYS A 313 -25.30 -13.89 -4.55
CA CYS A 313 -24.80 -15.15 -5.05
C CYS A 313 -25.07 -16.24 -4.02
N ARG A 314 -25.23 -17.46 -4.53
CA ARG A 314 -25.39 -18.67 -3.73
C ARG A 314 -24.33 -19.65 -4.21
N GLU A 315 -23.52 -20.13 -3.27
CA GLU A 315 -22.48 -21.12 -3.55
C GLU A 315 -21.53 -20.73 -4.68
N ALA A 316 -21.11 -19.46 -4.68
CA ALA A 316 -20.16 -18.96 -5.66
C ALA A 316 -18.71 -19.19 -5.20
N SER A 317 -17.81 -19.36 -6.16
CA SER A 317 -16.37 -19.32 -5.93
C SER A 317 -15.75 -18.16 -6.68
N VAL A 318 -14.83 -17.44 -6.05
CA VAL A 318 -14.12 -16.30 -6.64
C VAL A 318 -12.61 -16.53 -6.52
N PHE A 319 -11.94 -16.60 -7.66
CA PHE A 319 -10.50 -16.80 -7.77
C PHE A 319 -9.78 -15.50 -8.10
N HIS A 320 -8.65 -15.25 -7.44
CA HIS A 320 -7.76 -14.12 -7.76
C HIS A 320 -6.49 -14.63 -8.47
N PRO A 321 -6.24 -14.29 -9.75
CA PRO A 321 -5.11 -14.81 -10.53
C PRO A 321 -3.73 -14.43 -9.98
N GLN A 322 -3.56 -13.17 -9.54
CA GLN A 322 -2.28 -12.69 -9.01
C GLN A 322 -1.86 -13.42 -7.73
N TYR A 323 -2.81 -13.67 -6.81
CA TYR A 323 -2.52 -14.29 -5.51
C TYR A 323 -2.72 -15.82 -5.49
N ARG A 324 -3.29 -16.37 -6.57
CA ARG A 324 -3.64 -17.79 -6.73
C ARG A 324 -4.41 -18.35 -5.52
N GLN A 325 -5.36 -17.57 -5.03
CA GLN A 325 -6.26 -17.96 -3.94
C GLN A 325 -7.70 -17.94 -4.42
N THR A 326 -8.52 -18.81 -3.85
CA THR A 326 -9.95 -18.93 -4.11
C THR A 326 -10.72 -18.65 -2.83
N ILE A 327 -11.80 -17.88 -2.95
CA ILE A 327 -12.88 -17.81 -1.99
C ILE A 327 -13.91 -18.83 -2.44
N ASP A 328 -14.25 -19.79 -1.60
CA ASP A 328 -15.21 -20.86 -1.88
C ASP A 328 -16.46 -20.72 -1.02
N HIS A 329 -17.56 -21.34 -1.47
CA HIS A 329 -18.85 -21.33 -0.75
C HIS A 329 -19.36 -19.91 -0.43
N LEU A 330 -19.10 -18.94 -1.32
CA LEU A 330 -19.51 -17.56 -1.13
C LEU A 330 -21.03 -17.45 -1.27
N GLN A 331 -21.65 -16.96 -0.21
CA GLN A 331 -23.04 -16.56 -0.16
C GLN A 331 -23.12 -15.10 0.26
N LEU A 332 -23.91 -14.30 -0.45
CA LEU A 332 -24.19 -12.91 -0.06
C LEU A 332 -25.51 -12.44 -0.64
N THR A 333 -26.19 -11.56 0.09
CA THR A 333 -27.34 -10.79 -0.42
C THR A 333 -27.02 -9.31 -0.33
N GLY A 334 -27.07 -8.62 -1.46
CA GLY A 334 -26.76 -7.21 -1.59
C GLY A 334 -27.95 -6.39 -2.08
N SER A 335 -28.03 -5.14 -1.64
CA SER A 335 -28.98 -4.17 -2.19
C SER A 335 -28.35 -2.79 -2.27
N PHE A 336 -28.72 -2.03 -3.30
CA PHE A 336 -28.34 -0.65 -3.50
C PHE A 336 -29.57 0.19 -3.82
N ARG A 337 -29.69 1.36 -3.20
CA ARG A 337 -30.70 2.37 -3.53
C ARG A 337 -30.06 3.75 -3.52
N ASN A 338 -30.45 4.65 -4.41
CA ASN A 338 -30.01 6.06 -4.36
C ASN A 338 -30.83 6.94 -3.39
N GLY A 339 -31.80 6.37 -2.69
CA GLY A 339 -32.58 6.99 -1.61
C GLY A 339 -33.53 8.10 -2.07
N PRO A 340 -34.20 8.80 -1.14
CA PRO A 340 -35.32 9.70 -1.47
C PRO A 340 -34.94 10.91 -2.33
N ALA A 341 -33.69 11.36 -2.26
CA ALA A 341 -33.21 12.49 -3.07
C ALA A 341 -32.57 12.08 -4.40
N HIS A 342 -32.63 10.78 -4.75
CA HIS A 342 -32.04 10.18 -5.95
C HIS A 342 -30.58 10.59 -6.19
N ALA A 343 -29.80 10.73 -5.11
CA ALA A 343 -28.46 11.30 -5.12
C ALA A 343 -27.51 10.52 -4.20
N ALA A 344 -26.20 10.68 -4.41
CA ALA A 344 -25.17 10.00 -3.62
C ALA A 344 -25.33 10.22 -2.10
N ARG A 345 -25.80 11.41 -1.69
CA ARG A 345 -26.03 11.77 -0.28
C ARG A 345 -27.10 10.94 0.44
N THR A 346 -28.09 10.41 -0.30
CA THR A 346 -29.14 9.54 0.25
C THR A 346 -28.95 8.08 -0.15
N ALA A 347 -27.87 7.77 -0.87
CA ALA A 347 -27.63 6.43 -1.35
C ALA A 347 -27.27 5.48 -0.20
N VAL A 348 -27.79 4.27 -0.26
CA VAL A 348 -27.58 3.19 0.71
C VAL A 348 -27.17 1.93 -0.04
N LEU A 349 -26.04 1.36 0.34
CA LEU A 349 -25.56 0.05 -0.05
C LEU A 349 -25.61 -0.87 1.17
N THR A 350 -26.16 -2.07 1.01
CA THR A 350 -26.21 -3.06 2.10
C THR A 350 -25.75 -4.41 1.55
N LEU A 351 -24.84 -5.07 2.24
CA LEU A 351 -24.48 -6.48 2.06
C LEU A 351 -24.84 -7.20 3.36
N GLN A 352 -25.63 -8.25 3.25
CA GLN A 352 -26.11 -9.06 4.35
C GLN A 352 -25.80 -10.52 4.10
N ASN A 353 -25.67 -11.27 5.20
CA ASN A 353 -25.42 -12.71 5.16
C ASN A 353 -24.18 -13.05 4.33
N VAL A 354 -23.14 -12.21 4.38
CA VAL A 354 -21.88 -12.53 3.71
C VAL A 354 -21.27 -13.70 4.46
N ARG A 355 -21.09 -14.83 3.78
CA ARG A 355 -20.44 -16.03 4.31
C ARG A 355 -19.62 -16.66 3.22
N GLY A 356 -18.46 -17.17 3.56
CA GLY A 356 -17.60 -17.88 2.62
C GLY A 356 -16.41 -18.52 3.32
N GLN A 357 -15.58 -19.19 2.54
CA GLN A 357 -14.36 -19.82 3.01
C GLN A 357 -13.17 -19.31 2.21
N LEU A 358 -12.12 -18.85 2.90
CA LEU A 358 -10.85 -18.52 2.28
C LEU A 358 -9.84 -19.60 2.68
N ALA A 359 -9.37 -20.37 1.69
CA ALA A 359 -8.46 -21.50 1.92
C ALA A 359 -8.95 -22.47 3.03
N GLY A 360 -10.25 -22.78 3.02
CA GLY A 360 -10.89 -23.70 3.97
C GLY A 360 -11.21 -23.10 5.35
N ARG A 361 -10.98 -21.80 5.58
CA ARG A 361 -11.36 -21.11 6.83
C ARG A 361 -12.54 -20.18 6.60
N SER A 362 -13.52 -20.24 7.49
CA SER A 362 -14.75 -19.47 7.40
C SER A 362 -14.53 -17.98 7.66
N PHE A 363 -15.18 -17.15 6.87
CA PHE A 363 -15.40 -15.74 7.18
C PHE A 363 -16.84 -15.37 6.92
N GLY A 364 -17.30 -14.30 7.56
CA GLY A 364 -18.58 -13.72 7.29
C GLY A 364 -18.77 -12.35 7.90
N GLY A 365 -19.89 -11.73 7.58
CA GLY A 365 -20.18 -10.39 8.05
C GLY A 365 -21.34 -9.71 7.34
N ASP A 366 -21.56 -8.47 7.75
CA ASP A 366 -22.58 -7.58 7.23
C ASP A 366 -21.97 -6.19 7.04
N LEU A 367 -22.36 -5.50 5.98
CA LEU A 367 -21.90 -4.16 5.63
C LEU A 367 -23.11 -3.30 5.27
N ARG A 368 -23.22 -2.13 5.88
CA ARG A 368 -24.15 -1.08 5.45
C ARG A 368 -23.37 0.21 5.29
N LEU A 369 -23.46 0.79 4.09
CA LEU A 369 -22.82 2.04 3.72
C LEU A 369 -23.90 3.02 3.30
N GLU A 370 -23.99 4.15 4.00
CA GLU A 370 -24.98 5.20 3.74
C GLU A 370 -24.28 6.50 3.35
N ASN A 371 -24.99 7.35 2.62
CA ASN A 371 -24.52 8.67 2.23
C ASN A 371 -23.16 8.59 1.52
N LEU A 372 -23.13 8.06 0.29
CA LEU A 372 -21.88 7.89 -0.48
C LEU A 372 -21.11 9.20 -0.74
N ALA A 373 -21.71 10.37 -0.49
CA ALA A 373 -21.01 11.66 -0.51
C ALA A 373 -20.21 11.95 0.79
N ASP A 374 -20.72 11.53 1.95
CA ASP A 374 -20.04 11.57 3.26
C ASP A 374 -20.27 10.22 3.98
N PRO A 375 -19.52 9.16 3.60
CA PRO A 375 -19.91 7.78 3.88
C PRO A 375 -20.01 7.47 5.38
N GLN A 376 -21.17 6.94 5.78
CA GLN A 376 -21.39 6.33 7.10
C GLN A 376 -21.35 4.81 6.96
N LEU A 377 -20.44 4.19 7.73
CA LEU A 377 -20.11 2.77 7.66
C LEU A 377 -20.65 2.05 8.89
N ASP A 378 -21.35 0.95 8.67
CA ASP A 378 -21.64 -0.08 9.68
C ASP A 378 -21.11 -1.40 9.13
N LEU A 379 -20.09 -1.96 9.77
CA LEU A 379 -19.42 -3.19 9.36
C LEU A 379 -19.30 -4.11 10.56
N ASN A 380 -19.79 -5.34 10.41
CA ASN A 380 -19.53 -6.45 11.32
C ASN A 380 -18.82 -7.55 10.54
N LEU A 381 -17.61 -7.92 10.97
CA LEU A 381 -16.78 -8.92 10.32
C LEU A 381 -16.29 -9.95 11.34
N HIS A 382 -16.43 -11.22 10.99
CA HIS A 382 -15.83 -12.35 11.71
C HIS A 382 -15.07 -13.22 10.71
N ALA A 383 -13.82 -13.55 11.01
CA ALA A 383 -13.01 -14.37 10.11
C ALA A 383 -12.05 -15.26 10.88
N ASP A 384 -12.05 -16.55 10.55
CA ASP A 384 -10.96 -17.47 10.86
C ASP A 384 -9.96 -17.43 9.71
N LEU A 385 -8.68 -17.26 10.04
CA LEU A 385 -7.65 -16.91 9.09
C LEU A 385 -6.45 -17.86 9.23
N ASP A 386 -6.02 -18.43 8.10
CA ASP A 386 -4.66 -18.96 7.98
C ASP A 386 -3.73 -17.80 7.62
N VAL A 387 -2.81 -17.44 8.52
CA VAL A 387 -1.97 -16.25 8.35
C VAL A 387 -1.06 -16.38 7.11
N ALA A 388 -0.62 -17.60 6.76
CA ALA A 388 0.19 -17.82 5.56
C ALA A 388 -0.59 -17.51 4.29
N ARG A 389 -1.88 -17.87 4.26
CA ARG A 389 -2.78 -17.63 3.12
C ARG A 389 -3.20 -16.17 3.04
N VAL A 390 -3.50 -15.55 4.18
CA VAL A 390 -3.86 -14.11 4.24
C VAL A 390 -2.72 -13.24 3.74
N VAL A 391 -1.46 -13.48 4.16
CA VAL A 391 -0.32 -12.70 3.68
C VAL A 391 -0.06 -12.91 2.18
N ARG A 392 -0.48 -14.04 1.59
CA ARG A 392 -0.45 -14.25 0.14
C ARG A 392 -1.58 -13.53 -0.58
N PHE A 393 -2.76 -13.44 0.03
CA PHE A 393 -3.93 -12.74 -0.49
C PHE A 393 -3.78 -11.21 -0.36
N PHE A 394 -3.15 -10.74 0.71
CA PHE A 394 -2.87 -9.35 1.04
C PHE A 394 -1.37 -9.21 1.39
N PRO A 395 -0.49 -9.04 0.38
CA PRO A 395 0.95 -8.96 0.62
C PRO A 395 1.32 -7.74 1.46
N LEU A 396 1.84 -7.98 2.66
CA LEU A 396 2.38 -6.96 3.55
C LEU A 396 3.87 -6.76 3.28
N THR A 397 4.30 -5.56 2.88
CA THR A 397 5.71 -5.27 2.55
C THR A 397 6.66 -5.62 3.70
N ALA A 398 6.26 -5.43 4.95
CA ALA A 398 7.12 -5.73 6.11
C ALA A 398 7.30 -7.24 6.39
N VAL A 399 6.40 -8.10 5.89
CA VAL A 399 6.37 -9.53 6.23
C VAL A 399 6.93 -10.36 5.08
N GLN A 400 7.98 -11.14 5.32
CA GLN A 400 8.54 -12.10 4.35
C GLN A 400 7.71 -13.39 4.32
N THR A 401 7.50 -13.98 5.49
CA THR A 401 6.74 -15.22 5.64
C THR A 401 5.94 -15.19 6.92
N ALA A 402 4.71 -15.67 6.86
CA ALA A 402 3.87 -15.88 8.03
C ALA A 402 3.24 -17.28 7.98
N ARG A 403 2.99 -17.88 9.15
CA ARG A 403 2.28 -19.17 9.34
C ARG A 403 1.51 -19.14 10.66
N GLY A 404 0.52 -20.03 10.80
CA GLY A 404 -0.29 -20.16 12.00
C GLY A 404 -1.74 -19.72 11.77
N GLU A 405 -2.50 -19.64 12.85
CA GLU A 405 -3.93 -19.34 12.82
C GLU A 405 -4.21 -18.00 13.51
N ALA A 406 -5.16 -17.26 12.96
CA ALA A 406 -5.68 -16.05 13.58
C ALA A 406 -7.21 -16.03 13.50
N GLN A 407 -7.84 -15.46 14.52
CA GLN A 407 -9.28 -15.19 14.54
C GLN A 407 -9.49 -13.69 14.67
N LEU A 408 -10.21 -13.11 13.74
CA LEU A 408 -10.50 -11.69 13.68
C LEU A 408 -12.00 -11.46 13.89
N ARG A 409 -12.34 -10.58 14.83
CA ARG A 409 -13.65 -9.97 14.96
C ARG A 409 -13.47 -8.46 14.88
N LEU A 410 -14.21 -7.81 14.00
CA LEU A 410 -14.10 -6.37 13.79
C LEU A 410 -15.50 -5.77 13.64
N GLN A 411 -15.73 -4.68 14.36
CA GLN A 411 -16.95 -3.89 14.34
C GLN A 411 -16.58 -2.43 14.10
N LEU A 412 -17.08 -1.86 13.02
CA LEU A 412 -16.90 -0.45 12.68
C LEU A 412 -18.29 0.19 12.55
N HIS A 413 -18.52 1.29 13.25
CA HIS A 413 -19.77 2.02 13.19
C HIS A 413 -19.51 3.54 13.17
N GLY A 414 -20.09 4.25 12.20
CA GLY A 414 -20.07 5.72 12.13
C GLY A 414 -19.46 6.28 10.84
N LYS A 415 -19.25 7.60 10.83
CA LYS A 415 -18.75 8.31 9.64
C LYS A 415 -17.29 7.95 9.35
N LEU A 416 -16.99 7.58 8.10
CA LEU A 416 -15.67 7.15 7.67
C LEU A 416 -14.60 8.24 7.93
N ARG A 417 -14.96 9.52 7.76
CA ARG A 417 -14.08 10.65 8.10
C ARG A 417 -13.72 10.72 9.58
N ALA A 418 -14.67 10.45 10.47
CA ALA A 418 -14.45 10.49 11.92
C ALA A 418 -13.57 9.32 12.36
N ILE A 419 -13.81 8.13 11.80
CA ILE A 419 -12.98 6.94 12.02
C ILE A 419 -11.53 7.17 11.56
N ARG A 420 -11.32 7.91 10.46
CA ARG A 420 -9.97 8.25 9.96
C ARG A 420 -9.23 9.31 10.80
N GLN A 421 -9.96 10.21 11.45
CA GLN A 421 -9.38 11.29 12.22
C GLN A 421 -9.05 10.86 13.66
N GLN A 422 -10.08 10.49 14.43
CA GLN A 422 -9.95 10.11 15.84
C GLN A 422 -11.10 9.19 16.24
N PRO A 423 -10.97 7.87 16.02
CA PRO A 423 -12.05 6.93 16.29
C PRO A 423 -12.31 6.80 17.79
N THR A 424 -13.57 6.81 18.19
CA THR A 424 -13.99 6.53 19.57
C THR A 424 -14.21 5.04 19.79
N ALA A 425 -14.17 4.59 21.04
CA ALA A 425 -14.38 3.17 21.41
C ALA A 425 -15.76 2.62 20.98
N ARG A 426 -16.77 3.48 20.80
CA ARG A 426 -18.09 3.10 20.28
C ARG A 426 -18.11 2.91 18.76
N GLN A 427 -17.15 3.48 18.05
CA GLN A 427 -17.08 3.47 16.59
C GLN A 427 -16.18 2.38 16.05
N VAL A 428 -15.17 1.96 16.81
CA VAL A 428 -14.21 0.94 16.39
C VAL A 428 -13.99 -0.02 17.55
N ALA A 429 -14.38 -1.26 17.36
CA ALA A 429 -14.09 -2.35 18.28
C ALA A 429 -13.55 -3.55 17.48
N GLY A 430 -12.57 -4.25 18.03
CA GLY A 430 -12.05 -5.45 17.38
C GLY A 430 -11.31 -6.36 18.34
N GLU A 431 -11.24 -7.63 17.99
CA GLU A 431 -10.49 -8.65 18.69
C GLU A 431 -9.72 -9.48 17.66
N LEU A 432 -8.40 -9.58 17.85
CA LEU A 432 -7.53 -10.44 17.09
C LEU A 432 -6.89 -11.45 18.03
N THR A 433 -7.19 -12.72 17.83
CA THR A 433 -6.57 -13.83 18.57
C THR A 433 -5.57 -14.52 17.66
N LEU A 434 -4.35 -14.70 18.13
CA LEU A 434 -3.25 -15.38 17.44
C LEU A 434 -2.98 -16.73 18.10
N ARG A 435 -2.85 -17.79 17.29
CA ARG A 435 -2.53 -19.15 17.75
C ARG A 435 -1.36 -19.72 16.94
N HIS A 436 -0.27 -20.04 17.64
CA HIS A 436 0.96 -20.61 17.08
C HIS A 436 1.50 -19.85 15.84
N VAL A 437 1.41 -18.52 15.86
CA VAL A 437 1.81 -17.71 14.71
C VAL A 437 3.33 -17.62 14.63
N THR A 438 3.87 -17.89 13.45
CA THR A 438 5.29 -17.70 13.13
C THR A 438 5.41 -16.61 12.09
N LEU A 439 6.17 -15.55 12.39
CA LEU A 439 6.29 -14.35 11.58
C LEU A 439 7.77 -14.03 11.32
N ARG A 440 8.14 -13.89 10.05
CA ARG A 440 9.46 -13.43 9.62
C ARG A 440 9.32 -12.07 8.95
N LEU A 441 9.92 -11.05 9.54
CA LEU A 441 9.91 -9.68 9.01
C LEU A 441 11.10 -9.46 8.07
N ARG A 442 11.00 -8.48 7.16
CA ARG A 442 12.09 -8.17 6.21
C ARG A 442 13.35 -7.65 6.89
N ASP A 443 13.20 -6.79 7.88
CA ASP A 443 14.31 -6.09 8.53
C ASP A 443 14.82 -6.81 9.80
N PHE A 444 14.26 -7.98 10.12
CA PHE A 444 14.64 -8.78 11.29
C PHE A 444 15.18 -10.12 10.83
N ARG A 445 16.44 -10.43 11.19
CA ARG A 445 17.04 -11.73 10.87
C ARG A 445 16.35 -12.91 11.56
N GLN A 446 15.92 -12.73 12.81
CA GLN A 446 15.32 -13.80 13.61
C GLN A 446 13.79 -13.80 13.45
N PRO A 447 13.17 -14.96 13.18
CA PRO A 447 11.71 -15.06 13.14
C PRO A 447 11.13 -14.99 14.55
N PHE A 448 9.95 -14.40 14.65
CA PHE A 448 9.07 -14.60 15.79
C PHE A 448 8.41 -15.97 15.61
N THR A 449 8.50 -16.84 16.61
CA THR A 449 7.93 -18.18 16.56
C THR A 449 6.98 -18.38 17.72
N ASP A 450 5.96 -19.22 17.51
CA ASP A 450 4.98 -19.60 18.53
C ASP A 450 4.30 -18.40 19.22
N LEU A 451 3.94 -17.39 18.42
CA LEU A 451 3.19 -16.23 18.89
C LEU A 451 1.76 -16.63 19.22
N ASN A 452 1.41 -16.49 20.49
CA ASN A 452 0.09 -16.74 21.03
C ASN A 452 -0.36 -15.51 21.81
N GLY A 453 -1.56 -15.01 21.56
CA GLY A 453 -2.03 -13.84 22.29
C GLY A 453 -3.33 -13.29 21.77
N ARG A 454 -3.84 -12.29 22.50
CA ARG A 454 -5.08 -11.60 22.16
C ARG A 454 -4.83 -10.10 22.13
N LEU A 455 -5.29 -9.46 21.07
CA LEU A 455 -5.24 -8.02 20.88
C LEU A 455 -6.67 -7.50 20.83
N LEU A 456 -6.98 -6.51 21.66
CA LEU A 456 -8.30 -5.91 21.81
C LEU A 456 -8.22 -4.46 21.34
N LEU A 457 -8.79 -4.17 20.19
CA LEU A 457 -8.89 -2.83 19.61
C LEU A 457 -10.13 -2.13 20.16
N GLN A 458 -9.96 -0.94 20.75
CA GLN A 458 -11.04 -0.06 21.20
C GLN A 458 -10.71 1.38 20.82
N GLY A 459 -11.45 1.93 19.85
CA GLY A 459 -11.23 3.28 19.34
C GLY A 459 -9.88 3.39 18.62
N SER A 460 -8.97 4.17 19.19
CA SER A 460 -7.61 4.33 18.65
C SER A 460 -6.58 3.36 19.22
N ASP A 461 -6.90 2.69 20.31
CA ASP A 461 -5.92 2.01 21.13
C ASP A 461 -6.12 0.49 21.10
N VAL A 462 -5.01 -0.25 21.18
CA VAL A 462 -5.01 -1.71 21.22
C VAL A 462 -4.46 -2.16 22.56
N ALA A 463 -5.31 -2.78 23.38
CA ALA A 463 -4.87 -3.48 24.57
C ALA A 463 -4.40 -4.89 24.22
N VAL A 464 -3.27 -5.30 24.79
CA VAL A 464 -2.69 -6.64 24.65
C VAL A 464 -2.63 -7.26 26.05
N PRO A 465 -3.68 -7.96 26.50
CA PRO A 465 -3.72 -8.51 27.85
C PRO A 465 -2.66 -9.59 28.09
N VAL A 466 -2.40 -10.41 27.06
CA VAL A 466 -1.36 -11.43 27.07
C VAL A 466 -0.86 -11.65 25.65
N LEU A 467 0.46 -11.68 25.51
CA LEU A 467 1.17 -12.09 24.31
C LEU A 467 2.37 -12.91 24.75
N SER A 468 2.56 -14.10 24.19
CA SER A 468 3.71 -14.95 24.42
C SER A 468 4.30 -15.42 23.11
N GLY A 469 5.59 -15.66 23.08
CA GLY A 469 6.26 -16.29 21.95
C GLY A 469 7.77 -16.35 22.15
N ARG A 470 8.48 -16.61 21.06
CA ARG A 470 9.95 -16.69 21.04
C ARG A 470 10.52 -15.86 19.91
N LEU A 471 11.63 -15.18 20.18
CA LEU A 471 12.46 -14.49 19.19
C LEU A 471 13.85 -15.13 19.22
N GLY A 472 14.12 -15.99 18.24
CA GLY A 472 15.27 -16.89 18.28
C GLY A 472 15.21 -17.79 19.53
N ASN A 473 16.26 -17.74 20.35
CA ASN A 473 16.36 -18.47 21.62
C ASN A 473 15.70 -17.76 22.80
N SER A 474 15.25 -16.52 22.63
CA SER A 474 14.68 -15.74 23.73
C SER A 474 13.18 -15.94 23.80
N ASP A 475 12.66 -16.42 24.92
CA ASP A 475 11.23 -16.48 25.18
C ASP A 475 10.73 -15.17 25.78
N PHE A 476 9.49 -14.82 25.49
CA PHE A 476 8.86 -13.65 26.09
C PHE A 476 7.39 -13.92 26.37
N ARG A 477 6.90 -13.34 27.46
CA ARG A 477 5.50 -13.22 27.82
C ARG A 477 5.26 -11.81 28.31
N GLY A 478 4.30 -11.11 27.73
CA GLY A 478 4.04 -9.72 28.07
C GLY A 478 2.59 -9.33 27.99
N ARG A 479 2.36 -8.12 28.49
CA ARG A 479 1.10 -7.39 28.39
C ARG A 479 1.40 -5.93 28.11
N GLY A 480 0.49 -5.22 27.46
CA GLY A 480 0.72 -3.82 27.14
C GLY A 480 -0.46 -3.15 26.47
N THR A 481 -0.27 -1.87 26.14
CA THR A 481 -1.19 -1.05 25.39
C THR A 481 -0.42 -0.37 24.26
N LEU A 482 -1.01 -0.38 23.06
CA LEU A 482 -0.56 0.43 21.94
C LEU A 482 -1.57 1.55 21.76
N GLY A 483 -1.16 2.78 22.03
CA GLY A 483 -1.96 3.96 21.78
C GLY A 483 -1.83 4.43 20.34
N ASN A 484 -2.94 4.94 19.79
CA ASN A 484 -2.98 5.57 18.47
C ASN A 484 -2.70 4.64 17.26
N VAL A 485 -2.98 3.34 17.39
CA VAL A 485 -2.72 2.32 16.36
C VAL A 485 -3.53 2.57 15.09
N THR A 486 -4.82 2.88 15.20
CA THR A 486 -5.68 3.06 14.03
C THR A 486 -5.32 4.32 13.25
N ALA A 487 -5.05 5.42 13.95
CA ALA A 487 -4.59 6.65 13.32
C ALA A 487 -3.23 6.45 12.64
N TRP A 488 -2.29 5.73 13.27
CA TRP A 488 -1.00 5.37 12.67
C TRP A 488 -1.14 4.45 11.45
N ALA A 489 -2.01 3.44 11.52
CA ALA A 489 -2.25 2.51 10.40
C ALA A 489 -2.88 3.21 9.18
N LEU A 490 -3.71 4.23 9.42
CA LEU A 490 -4.32 5.04 8.36
C LEU A 490 -3.42 6.19 7.89
N ARG A 491 -2.53 6.69 8.76
CA ARG A 491 -1.57 7.79 8.52
C ARG A 491 -0.24 7.49 9.22
N PRO A 492 0.77 6.96 8.51
CA PRO A 492 2.06 6.56 9.10
C PRO A 492 2.87 7.68 9.77
N GLU A 493 2.49 8.94 9.57
CA GLU A 493 3.11 10.13 10.17
C GLU A 493 2.75 10.35 11.64
N GLN A 494 1.70 9.69 12.13
CA GLN A 494 1.23 9.83 13.51
C GLN A 494 2.15 9.10 14.50
N THR A 495 2.23 9.59 15.73
CA THR A 495 3.02 8.93 16.78
C THR A 495 2.33 7.68 17.29
N LEU A 496 3.05 6.55 17.30
CA LEU A 496 2.65 5.28 17.89
C LEU A 496 3.25 5.17 19.30
N ARG A 497 2.40 4.95 20.31
CA ARG A 497 2.82 4.87 21.72
C ARG A 497 2.68 3.43 22.22
N LEU A 498 3.79 2.76 22.55
CA LEU A 498 3.78 1.43 23.17
C LEU A 498 4.09 1.53 24.66
N GLN A 499 3.21 1.00 25.51
CA GLN A 499 3.51 0.74 26.92
C GLN A 499 3.40 -0.76 27.17
N ALA A 500 4.48 -1.39 27.62
CA ALA A 500 4.50 -2.84 27.79
C ALA A 500 5.24 -3.27 29.05
N THR A 501 4.82 -4.40 29.61
CA THR A 501 5.58 -5.19 30.58
C THR A 501 5.92 -6.53 29.94
N LEU A 502 7.20 -6.86 29.89
CA LEU A 502 7.74 -8.10 29.31
C LEU A 502 8.45 -8.90 30.40
N ALA A 503 8.11 -10.17 30.48
CA ALA A 503 8.78 -11.18 31.29
C ALA A 503 9.40 -12.25 30.38
N ALA A 504 10.63 -12.68 30.66
CA ALA A 504 11.34 -13.69 29.90
C ALA A 504 12.05 -14.69 30.82
N HIS A 505 12.13 -15.97 30.46
CA HIS A 505 13.00 -16.91 31.16
C HIS A 505 14.46 -16.70 30.72
N LEU A 506 14.69 -16.57 29.41
CA LEU A 506 16.00 -16.32 28.82
C LEU A 506 15.93 -15.14 27.84
N LEU A 507 16.79 -14.14 28.04
CA LEU A 507 17.11 -13.12 27.04
C LEU A 507 18.53 -13.33 26.51
N ASP A 508 18.64 -13.66 25.23
CA ASP A 508 19.91 -13.88 24.53
C ASP A 508 20.27 -12.69 23.64
N PHE A 509 20.99 -11.73 24.22
CA PHE A 509 21.41 -10.53 23.50
C PHE A 509 22.38 -10.80 22.35
N ASN A 510 23.05 -11.96 22.35
CA ASN A 510 23.86 -12.38 21.20
C ASN A 510 23.03 -12.58 19.93
N GLN A 511 21.75 -12.94 20.07
CA GLN A 511 20.87 -13.03 18.91
C GLN A 511 20.13 -11.72 18.70
N LEU A 512 19.69 -11.05 19.78
CA LEU A 512 18.86 -9.84 19.73
C LEU A 512 19.60 -8.58 19.24
N LEU A 513 20.90 -8.43 19.53
CA LEU A 513 21.67 -7.27 19.09
C LEU A 513 22.18 -7.40 17.64
N TYR A 514 22.27 -8.62 17.12
CA TYR A 514 22.59 -8.90 15.71
C TYR A 514 21.35 -8.86 14.79
N VAL A 515 20.19 -8.43 15.31
CA VAL A 515 18.89 -8.49 14.61
C VAL A 515 18.76 -7.48 13.47
N TYR A 516 19.45 -6.34 13.54
CA TYR A 516 19.24 -5.25 12.60
C TYR A 516 20.39 -5.14 11.59
N GLN A 517 20.18 -5.72 10.41
CA GLN A 517 20.86 -5.29 9.18
C GLN A 517 19.76 -5.00 8.16
N PRO A 518 19.56 -3.74 7.74
CA PRO A 518 18.63 -3.42 6.67
C PRO A 518 19.05 -4.20 5.43
N THR A 519 18.11 -4.92 4.83
CA THR A 519 18.37 -5.58 3.56
C THR A 519 18.69 -4.49 2.55
N ALA A 520 19.87 -4.53 1.93
CA ALA A 520 20.17 -3.65 0.80
C ALA A 520 19.08 -3.85 -0.26
N GLY A 521 18.34 -2.78 -0.56
CA GLY A 521 17.41 -2.78 -1.68
C GLY A 521 18.18 -3.17 -2.94
N THR A 522 17.60 -4.08 -3.72
CA THR A 522 18.05 -4.42 -5.07
C THR A 522 18.05 -3.16 -5.94
N SER A 523 19.20 -2.51 -6.01
CA SER A 523 19.59 -1.61 -7.09
C SER A 523 20.69 -2.31 -7.87
N GLY A 524 20.61 -2.20 -9.20
CA GLY A 524 21.31 -3.01 -10.18
C GLY A 524 22.83 -3.11 -10.02
N SER A 525 23.37 -4.10 -10.73
CA SER A 525 24.79 -4.35 -10.94
C SER A 525 25.58 -3.08 -11.23
N GLY A 526 26.38 -2.66 -10.26
CA GLY A 526 27.42 -1.65 -10.39
C GLY A 526 28.31 -1.73 -9.16
N GLY A 527 29.57 -2.17 -9.35
CA GLY A 527 30.53 -2.34 -8.27
C GLY A 527 30.79 -1.04 -7.50
N GLY A 528 30.53 -1.08 -6.19
CA GLY A 528 30.84 -0.04 -5.22
C GLY A 528 30.33 -0.48 -3.85
N GLY A 529 31.24 -0.61 -2.88
CA GLY A 529 31.01 -1.29 -1.60
C GLY A 529 29.66 -1.00 -0.94
N ALA A 530 28.95 -2.06 -0.55
CA ALA A 530 27.71 -1.99 0.20
C ALA A 530 27.94 -1.31 1.56
N GLY A 531 27.76 0.01 1.61
CA GLY A 531 27.81 0.77 2.84
C GLY A 531 26.72 0.27 3.79
N ALA A 532 27.13 -0.20 4.97
CA ALA A 532 26.23 -0.71 5.98
C ALA A 532 25.13 0.31 6.31
N ALA A 533 23.88 -0.12 6.17
CA ALA A 533 22.75 0.70 6.53
C ALA A 533 22.65 0.74 8.07
N GLY A 534 22.99 1.89 8.66
CA GLY A 534 22.98 2.09 10.11
C GLY A 534 21.60 1.94 10.76
N LEU A 535 21.57 1.90 12.10
CA LEU A 535 20.34 1.71 12.89
C LEU A 535 19.34 2.84 12.60
N ARG A 536 18.21 2.53 11.95
CA ARG A 536 17.14 3.51 11.72
C ARG A 536 16.03 3.30 12.73
N VAL A 537 15.86 4.28 13.60
CA VAL A 537 14.79 4.30 14.59
C VAL A 537 13.71 5.27 14.11
N PRO A 538 12.44 4.87 13.98
CA PRO A 538 11.37 5.77 13.57
C PRO A 538 11.18 6.90 14.58
N ALA A 539 11.12 8.16 14.13
CA ALA A 539 10.88 9.31 15.01
C ALA A 539 9.47 9.31 15.62
N THR A 540 8.52 8.67 14.92
CA THR A 540 7.12 8.55 15.33
C THR A 540 6.86 7.43 16.32
N LEU A 541 7.90 6.75 16.83
CA LEU A 541 7.74 5.63 17.75
C LEU A 541 8.15 6.04 19.17
N GLU A 542 7.18 6.00 20.08
CA GLU A 542 7.42 6.15 21.52
C GLU A 542 7.19 4.80 22.20
N LEU A 543 8.15 4.31 22.98
CA LEU A 543 7.98 3.08 23.75
C LEU A 543 8.37 3.28 25.22
N SER A 544 7.68 2.58 26.11
CA SER A 544 8.04 2.40 27.50
C SER A 544 7.83 0.94 27.88
N VAL A 545 8.94 0.22 28.01
CA VAL A 545 8.95 -1.22 28.25
C VAL A 545 9.59 -1.50 29.60
N ARG A 546 8.81 -2.07 30.52
CA ARG A 546 9.32 -2.68 31.74
C ARG A 546 9.71 -4.12 31.44
N ALA A 547 10.98 -4.45 31.57
CA ALA A 547 11.52 -5.76 31.25
C ALA A 547 11.99 -6.49 32.52
N GLU A 548 11.61 -7.75 32.65
CA GLU A 548 12.02 -8.65 33.72
C GLU A 548 12.50 -9.96 33.09
N ALA A 549 13.72 -10.41 33.39
CA ALA A 549 14.24 -11.67 32.85
C ALA A 549 14.95 -12.51 33.92
N GLN A 550 14.69 -13.81 33.93
CA GLN A 550 15.31 -14.72 34.89
C GLN A 550 16.79 -14.94 34.56
N GLN A 551 17.11 -15.13 33.28
CA GLN A 551 18.46 -15.33 32.76
C GLN A 551 18.76 -14.38 31.60
N VAL A 552 19.99 -13.87 31.58
CA VAL A 552 20.51 -13.02 30.51
C VAL A 552 21.81 -13.61 29.99
N ARG A 553 21.95 -13.65 28.67
CA ARG A 553 23.16 -14.08 27.99
C ARG A 553 23.65 -12.99 27.04
N PHE A 554 24.91 -12.61 27.21
CA PHE A 554 25.62 -11.74 26.27
C PHE A 554 27.11 -12.11 26.29
N ARG A 555 27.64 -12.62 25.18
CA ARG A 555 28.99 -13.19 25.08
C ARG A 555 29.28 -14.14 26.26
N ARG A 556 30.33 -13.89 27.05
CA ARG A 556 30.67 -14.64 28.27
C ARG A 556 29.85 -14.21 29.50
N LEU A 557 29.16 -13.07 29.45
CA LEU A 557 28.32 -12.59 30.54
C LEU A 557 27.07 -13.46 30.68
N ARG A 558 26.94 -14.04 31.87
CA ARG A 558 25.76 -14.77 32.33
C ARG A 558 25.16 -14.03 33.51
N GLY A 559 24.02 -13.41 33.27
CA GLY A 559 23.27 -12.63 34.26
C GLY A 559 22.02 -13.36 34.74
N ARG A 560 21.57 -13.04 35.95
CA ARG A 560 20.31 -13.49 36.53
C ARG A 560 19.51 -12.31 37.07
N ARG A 561 18.18 -12.44 37.08
CA ARG A 561 17.23 -11.44 37.64
C ARG A 561 17.45 -10.04 37.06
N LEU A 562 17.38 -9.92 35.74
CA LEU A 562 17.34 -8.62 35.08
C LEU A 562 16.02 -7.93 35.39
N GLN A 563 16.08 -6.67 35.83
CA GLN A 563 14.90 -5.82 36.00
C GLN A 563 15.23 -4.40 35.58
N GLY A 564 14.35 -3.76 34.82
CA GLY A 564 14.42 -2.33 34.56
C GLY A 564 13.43 -1.85 33.52
N THR A 565 13.46 -0.54 33.26
CA THR A 565 12.56 0.11 32.31
C THR A 565 13.36 0.79 31.22
N VAL A 566 13.08 0.44 29.97
CA VAL A 566 13.64 1.07 28.78
C VAL A 566 12.56 1.94 28.15
N ARG A 567 12.89 3.19 27.84
CA ARG A 567 12.04 4.13 27.12
C ARG A 567 12.71 4.53 25.82
N LEU A 568 11.92 4.80 24.80
CA LEU A 568 12.36 5.40 23.55
C LEU A 568 11.43 6.57 23.25
N GLN A 569 12.00 7.75 23.03
CA GLN A 569 11.27 8.92 22.60
C GLN A 569 12.20 9.77 21.73
N ASN A 570 11.68 10.30 20.62
CA ASN A 570 12.47 11.14 19.69
C ASN A 570 13.80 10.49 19.27
N GLN A 571 13.80 9.18 19.01
CA GLN A 571 14.97 8.37 18.63
C GLN A 571 16.05 8.27 19.73
N VAL A 572 15.77 8.67 20.97
CA VAL A 572 16.67 8.53 22.11
C VAL A 572 16.18 7.41 23.01
N PHE A 573 16.96 6.34 23.13
CA PHE A 573 16.73 5.32 24.14
C PHE A 573 17.18 5.86 25.49
N SER A 574 16.40 5.61 26.54
CA SER A 574 16.75 5.95 27.91
C SER A 574 16.37 4.83 28.85
N SER A 575 17.19 4.61 29.87
CA SER A 575 16.89 3.70 30.96
C SER A 575 17.17 4.38 32.28
N SER A 576 16.16 4.41 33.15
CA SER A 576 16.28 4.96 34.50
C SER A 576 17.05 4.04 35.46
N GLY A 577 17.30 2.79 35.07
CA GLY A 577 18.02 1.81 35.87
C GLY A 577 17.67 0.39 35.43
N LEU A 578 18.66 -0.30 34.86
CA LEU A 578 18.69 -1.74 34.65
C LEU A 578 19.52 -2.34 35.78
N SER A 579 18.98 -3.33 36.49
CA SER A 579 19.69 -4.07 37.52
C SER A 579 19.79 -5.53 37.12
N LEU A 580 20.94 -6.16 37.36
CA LEU A 580 21.13 -7.59 37.14
C LEU A 580 22.18 -8.16 38.11
N ARG A 581 22.12 -9.46 38.36
CA ARG A 581 23.19 -10.17 39.09
C ARG A 581 24.07 -10.91 38.10
N ALA A 582 25.35 -10.56 38.01
CA ALA A 582 26.32 -11.22 37.13
C ALA A 582 27.69 -11.28 37.79
N ALA A 583 28.50 -12.24 37.33
CA ALA A 583 29.88 -12.45 37.81
C ALA A 583 30.00 -12.54 39.34
N GLY A 584 28.96 -13.01 40.04
CA GLY A 584 28.92 -13.13 41.51
C GLY A 584 28.47 -11.87 42.28
N GLY A 585 28.32 -10.72 41.61
CA GLY A 585 27.92 -9.45 42.24
C GLY A 585 26.60 -8.88 41.73
N ALA A 586 26.23 -7.70 42.24
CA ALA A 586 25.13 -6.90 41.73
C ALA A 586 25.66 -5.81 40.78
N VAL A 587 25.03 -5.66 39.62
CA VAL A 587 25.39 -4.66 38.60
C VAL A 587 24.15 -3.83 38.29
N SER A 588 24.30 -2.51 38.21
CA SER A 588 23.26 -1.60 37.77
C SER A 588 23.77 -0.67 36.67
N VAL A 589 22.93 -0.36 35.68
CA VAL A 589 23.28 0.50 34.54
C VAL A 589 22.11 1.42 34.26
N ARG A 590 22.37 2.73 34.17
CA ARG A 590 21.42 3.74 33.71
C ARG A 590 22.08 4.59 32.64
N GLY A 591 21.29 5.18 31.75
CA GLY A 591 21.87 5.99 30.68
C GLY A 591 20.94 6.23 29.52
N THR A 592 21.48 6.89 28.51
CA THR A 592 20.81 7.22 27.26
C THR A 592 21.64 6.78 26.06
N VAL A 593 20.96 6.43 24.97
CA VAL A 593 21.57 6.18 23.66
C VAL A 593 20.83 7.01 22.63
N ASP A 594 21.52 7.97 22.06
CA ASP A 594 21.01 8.86 21.02
C ASP A 594 21.21 8.21 19.64
N ALA A 595 20.10 7.80 19.02
CA ALA A 595 20.07 7.19 17.69
C ALA A 595 19.55 8.15 16.60
N ARG A 596 19.55 9.47 16.85
CA ARG A 596 19.15 10.48 15.85
C ARG A 596 20.08 10.51 14.63
N GLN A 597 21.32 10.08 14.80
CA GLN A 597 22.30 9.89 13.72
C GLN A 597 22.48 8.39 13.44
N PRO A 598 21.89 7.82 12.38
CA PRO A 598 21.89 6.37 12.14
C PRO A 598 23.28 5.71 12.03
N ARG A 599 24.31 6.49 11.69
CA ARG A 599 25.68 6.00 11.49
C ARG A 599 26.62 6.30 12.67
N LEU A 600 26.18 7.10 13.63
CA LEU A 600 26.98 7.53 14.77
C LEU A 600 26.08 7.66 15.99
N LEU A 601 25.97 6.60 16.78
CA LEU A 601 25.15 6.62 17.99
C LEU A 601 26.00 7.11 19.16
N LYS A 602 25.46 8.00 20.00
CA LYS A 602 26.11 8.39 21.25
C LYS A 602 25.44 7.70 22.43
N ALA A 603 26.18 6.93 23.20
CA ALA A 603 25.73 6.38 24.47
C ALA A 603 26.39 7.13 25.64
N SER A 604 25.56 7.55 26.60
CA SER A 604 26.00 8.14 27.87
C SER A 604 25.47 7.27 29.00
N THR A 605 26.36 6.57 29.71
CA THR A 605 25.98 5.55 30.68
C THR A 605 26.67 5.73 32.02
N VAL A 606 25.94 5.43 33.09
CA VAL A 606 26.48 5.28 34.45
C VAL A 606 26.23 3.83 34.86
N ALA A 607 27.31 3.07 35.01
CA ALA A 607 27.31 1.70 35.48
C ALA A 607 27.86 1.63 36.90
N SER A 608 27.28 0.79 37.75
CA SER A 608 27.85 0.50 39.07
C SER A 608 27.82 -0.99 39.35
N CYS A 609 28.82 -1.47 40.08
CA CYS A 609 28.88 -2.82 40.59
C CYS A 609 29.20 -2.84 42.08
N GLN A 610 28.64 -3.81 42.80
CA GLN A 610 28.86 -3.99 44.23
C GLN A 610 29.32 -5.41 44.53
N GLN A 611 30.40 -5.53 45.31
CA GLN A 611 30.97 -6.79 45.80
C GLN A 611 31.23 -7.83 44.70
N LEU A 612 31.74 -7.38 43.56
CA LEU A 612 31.94 -8.23 42.39
C LEU A 612 33.35 -8.85 42.40
N PRO A 613 33.50 -10.19 42.38
CA PRO A 613 34.80 -10.84 42.29
C PRO A 613 35.61 -10.37 41.07
N LEU A 614 36.82 -9.87 41.31
CA LEU A 614 37.65 -9.21 40.30
C LEU A 614 38.11 -10.18 39.19
N ASP A 615 38.43 -11.42 39.55
CA ASP A 615 38.73 -12.52 38.63
C ASP A 615 37.56 -12.81 37.69
N SER A 616 36.35 -12.87 38.23
CA SER A 616 35.12 -13.12 37.47
C SER A 616 34.79 -11.96 36.53
N LEU A 617 35.05 -10.72 36.94
CA LEU A 617 34.92 -9.55 36.06
C LEU A 617 35.81 -9.67 34.84
N PHE A 618 37.12 -9.83 35.07
CA PHE A 618 38.12 -9.91 34.01
C PHE A 618 37.80 -11.07 33.07
N TYR A 619 37.45 -12.25 33.60
CA TYR A 619 37.08 -13.40 32.78
C TYR A 619 35.84 -13.14 31.90
N VAL A 620 34.78 -12.55 32.45
CA VAL A 620 33.52 -12.26 31.74
C VAL A 620 33.71 -11.19 30.67
N PHE A 621 34.59 -10.22 30.90
CA PHE A 621 34.91 -9.16 29.95
C PHE A 621 36.16 -9.44 29.11
N GLU A 622 36.59 -10.70 29.04
CA GLU A 622 37.68 -11.15 28.16
C GLU A 622 39.00 -10.42 28.42
N ASP A 623 39.31 -10.20 29.70
CA ASP A 623 40.48 -9.46 30.21
C ASP A 623 40.58 -8.03 29.63
N PHE A 624 39.46 -7.49 29.13
CA PHE A 624 39.40 -6.23 28.39
C PHE A 624 40.32 -6.21 27.15
N GLY A 625 40.66 -7.38 26.61
CA GLY A 625 41.56 -7.54 25.47
C GLY A 625 43.06 -7.46 25.81
N GLN A 626 43.41 -7.39 27.09
CA GLN A 626 44.80 -7.28 27.58
C GLN A 626 45.36 -8.65 27.98
N GLN A 627 46.69 -8.81 27.91
CA GLN A 627 47.41 -10.02 28.34
C GLN A 627 48.30 -9.78 29.56
N PHE A 628 48.52 -8.51 29.93
CA PHE A 628 49.38 -8.15 31.05
C PHE A 628 48.76 -8.54 32.40
N ILE A 629 47.62 -7.95 32.74
CA ILE A 629 46.86 -8.30 33.94
C ILE A 629 45.59 -9.03 33.51
N THR A 630 45.50 -10.30 33.86
CA THR A 630 44.38 -11.18 33.47
C THR A 630 43.67 -11.72 34.70
N ALA A 631 42.52 -12.35 34.50
CA ALA A 631 41.71 -12.95 35.56
C ALA A 631 42.48 -13.91 36.48
N ARG A 632 43.52 -14.58 35.97
CA ARG A 632 44.36 -15.50 36.77
C ARG A 632 45.31 -14.79 37.74
N HIS A 633 45.62 -13.52 37.48
CA HIS A 633 46.52 -12.71 38.28
C HIS A 633 45.79 -12.00 39.42
N LEU A 634 44.47 -11.88 39.38
CA LEU A 634 43.72 -11.02 40.29
C LEU A 634 42.77 -11.81 41.18
N ARG A 635 42.69 -11.44 42.45
CA ARG A 635 41.61 -11.81 43.38
C ARG A 635 41.18 -10.61 44.20
N GLY A 636 39.96 -10.65 44.71
CA GLY A 636 39.39 -9.60 45.56
C GLY A 636 37.96 -9.26 45.18
N GLN A 637 37.35 -8.34 45.93
CA GLN A 637 36.00 -7.85 45.70
C GLN A 637 36.03 -6.39 45.23
N LEU A 638 35.46 -6.13 44.06
CA LEU A 638 35.35 -4.82 43.45
C LEU A 638 33.98 -4.20 43.72
N THR A 639 33.99 -2.96 44.18
CA THR A 639 32.84 -2.04 44.11
C THR A 639 33.27 -0.85 43.28
N ALA A 640 32.57 -0.56 42.18
CA ALA A 640 32.96 0.52 41.29
C ALA A 640 31.75 1.24 40.71
N THR A 641 31.95 2.50 40.36
CA THR A 641 31.01 3.32 39.57
C THR A 641 31.79 3.86 38.37
N ALA A 642 31.26 3.65 37.18
CA ALA A 642 31.83 4.09 35.91
C ALA A 642 30.84 5.01 35.19
N GLU A 643 31.25 6.23 34.89
CA GLU A 643 30.54 7.12 33.97
C GLU A 643 31.26 7.08 32.63
N SER A 644 30.53 6.88 31.53
CA SER A 644 31.14 6.78 30.21
C SER A 644 30.30 7.39 29.10
N ASP A 645 30.96 8.12 28.21
CA ASP A 645 30.47 8.54 26.91
C ASP A 645 31.15 7.69 25.83
N THR A 646 30.38 6.99 25.01
CA THR A 646 30.88 6.12 23.94
C THR A 646 30.12 6.36 22.66
N TYR A 647 30.83 6.43 21.55
CA TYR A 647 30.23 6.49 20.23
C TYR A 647 30.23 5.11 19.58
N PHE A 648 29.19 4.79 18.83
CA PHE A 648 29.10 3.55 18.06
C PHE A 648 28.94 3.86 16.58
N ASP A 649 29.59 3.06 15.74
CA ASP A 649 29.41 3.14 14.29
C ASP A 649 28.08 2.52 13.83
N ALA A 650 27.87 2.49 12.50
CA ALA A 650 26.68 1.88 11.89
C ALA A 650 26.51 0.38 12.18
N HIS A 651 27.57 -0.31 12.62
CA HIS A 651 27.58 -1.72 12.98
C HIS A 651 27.37 -1.97 14.48
N LEU A 652 27.10 -0.92 15.26
CA LEU A 652 27.06 -0.96 16.72
C LEU A 652 28.41 -1.38 17.34
N SER A 653 29.52 -1.14 16.64
CA SER A 653 30.87 -1.32 17.18
C SER A 653 31.33 -0.04 17.88
N PRO A 654 31.87 -0.12 19.11
CA PRO A 654 32.31 1.06 19.84
C PRO A 654 33.54 1.70 19.17
N LEU A 655 33.46 3.00 18.93
CA LEU A 655 34.54 3.86 18.47
C LEU A 655 35.44 4.20 19.66
N THR A 656 36.40 3.32 19.91
CA THR A 656 37.35 3.42 21.04
C THR A 656 38.19 4.69 21.07
N ASP A 657 38.41 5.35 19.93
CA ASP A 657 39.04 6.67 19.80
C ASP A 657 38.19 7.80 20.40
N ARG A 658 36.87 7.58 20.53
CA ARG A 658 35.90 8.52 21.11
C ARG A 658 35.28 8.00 22.40
N LEU A 659 35.94 7.06 23.06
CA LEU A 659 35.56 6.58 24.38
C LEU A 659 36.12 7.53 25.43
N GLU A 660 35.24 8.08 26.25
CA GLU A 660 35.59 8.79 27.48
C GLU A 660 34.93 8.06 28.65
N ALA A 661 35.70 7.73 29.68
CA ALA A 661 35.15 7.13 30.89
C ALA A 661 35.91 7.59 32.15
N GLU A 662 35.17 7.80 33.23
CA GLU A 662 35.71 7.99 34.58
C GLU A 662 35.21 6.84 35.45
N VAL A 663 36.13 6.11 36.08
CA VAL A 663 35.82 4.94 36.90
C VAL A 663 36.35 5.15 38.30
N THR A 664 35.45 5.27 39.27
CA THR A 664 35.80 5.23 40.70
C THR A 664 35.69 3.79 41.19
N ALA A 665 36.79 3.20 41.60
CA ALA A 665 36.87 1.80 42.01
C ALA A 665 37.41 1.65 43.43
N THR A 666 36.79 0.77 44.21
CA THR A 666 37.27 0.30 45.51
C THR A 666 37.43 -1.21 45.46
N ILE A 667 38.64 -1.71 45.69
CA ILE A 667 38.96 -3.14 45.76
C ILE A 667 39.25 -3.50 47.21
N ARG A 668 38.55 -4.51 47.72
CA ARG A 668 38.75 -5.09 49.06
C ARG A 668 39.33 -6.49 48.96
N ASN A 669 40.17 -6.86 49.92
CA ASN A 669 40.84 -8.16 49.97
C ASN A 669 41.56 -8.48 48.64
N GLY A 670 42.24 -7.48 48.08
CA GLY A 670 42.92 -7.59 46.79
C GLY A 670 44.14 -8.50 46.91
N GLU A 671 44.27 -9.47 46.00
CA GLU A 671 45.48 -10.28 45.87
C GLU A 671 45.98 -10.26 44.43
N LEU A 672 47.29 -10.13 44.25
CA LEU A 672 47.97 -10.29 42.97
C LEU A 672 48.78 -11.59 42.98
N LEU A 673 48.41 -12.47 42.07
CA LEU A 673 48.86 -13.85 42.00
C LEU A 673 49.77 -14.07 40.81
N ASN A 674 50.95 -14.64 41.07
CA ASN A 674 51.94 -15.06 40.07
C ASN A 674 52.28 -14.02 38.99
N PHE A 675 52.07 -12.73 39.25
CA PHE A 675 52.32 -11.69 38.26
C PHE A 675 53.82 -11.51 38.01
N GLU A 676 54.27 -11.94 36.84
CA GLU A 676 55.67 -12.09 36.46
C GLU A 676 56.50 -10.80 36.62
N PRO A 677 56.00 -9.59 36.28
CA PRO A 677 56.74 -8.35 36.50
C PRO A 677 57.14 -8.14 37.96
N MET A 678 56.29 -8.53 38.93
CA MET A 678 56.61 -8.39 40.35
C MET A 678 57.64 -9.42 40.83
N GLN A 679 57.72 -10.58 40.19
CA GLN A 679 58.71 -11.60 40.55
C GLN A 679 60.14 -11.17 40.18
N LYS A 680 60.30 -10.25 39.21
CA LYS A 680 61.60 -9.63 38.87
C LYS A 680 62.13 -8.73 40.00
N LEU A 681 61.31 -8.38 40.99
CA LEU A 681 61.69 -7.59 42.18
C LEU A 681 62.19 -8.46 43.35
N SER A 682 62.76 -9.64 43.07
CA SER A 682 63.23 -10.58 44.10
C SER A 682 64.34 -10.05 45.02
N MET A 683 64.85 -8.85 44.75
CA MET A 683 65.78 -8.13 45.63
C MET A 683 65.07 -7.38 46.78
N VAL A 684 63.76 -7.12 46.66
CA VAL A 684 62.95 -6.43 47.68
C VAL A 684 62.30 -7.42 48.64
N ALA A 685 61.86 -8.58 48.15
CA ALA A 685 61.29 -9.65 48.96
C ALA A 685 61.48 -11.02 48.29
N SER A 686 61.24 -12.11 49.04
CA SER A 686 61.36 -13.47 48.50
C SER A 686 60.39 -13.69 47.32
N ARG A 687 60.80 -14.47 46.32
CA ARG A 687 59.93 -14.84 45.19
C ARG A 687 58.62 -15.50 45.65
N ALA A 688 58.66 -16.29 46.73
CA ALA A 688 57.46 -16.92 47.28
C ALA A 688 56.43 -15.88 47.77
N THR A 689 56.91 -14.81 48.43
CA THR A 689 56.05 -13.71 48.88
C THR A 689 55.56 -12.84 47.71
N LEU A 690 56.42 -12.59 46.71
CA LEU A 690 56.06 -11.80 45.52
C LEU A 690 55.11 -12.52 44.56
N ARG A 691 55.04 -13.86 44.62
CA ARG A 691 54.04 -14.66 43.90
C ARG A 691 52.64 -14.54 44.48
N HIS A 692 52.50 -14.11 45.73
CA HIS A 692 51.22 -13.94 46.40
C HIS A 692 51.20 -12.64 47.21
N LEU A 693 50.99 -11.54 46.50
CA LEU A 693 50.90 -10.22 47.10
C LEU A 693 49.47 -9.99 47.58
N ARG A 694 49.31 -9.53 48.82
CA ARG A 694 48.03 -9.11 49.38
C ARG A 694 48.06 -7.61 49.64
N PHE A 695 46.99 -6.94 49.25
CA PHE A 695 46.85 -5.50 49.43
C PHE A 695 45.70 -5.17 50.38
N ALA A 696 45.86 -4.07 51.10
CA ALA A 696 44.76 -3.45 51.83
C ALA A 696 43.70 -2.90 50.85
N GLU A 697 42.63 -2.33 51.40
CA GLU A 697 41.61 -1.65 50.59
C GLU A 697 42.26 -0.61 49.67
N LEU A 698 42.01 -0.76 48.37
CA LEU A 698 42.53 0.11 47.32
C LEU A 698 41.38 0.95 46.79
N HIS A 699 41.53 2.26 46.80
CA HIS A 699 40.57 3.20 46.25
C HIS A 699 41.26 4.09 45.23
N ASN A 700 40.75 4.12 43.99
CA ASN A 700 41.30 4.98 42.95
C ASN A 700 40.24 5.44 41.95
N ARG A 701 40.52 6.53 41.25
CA ARG A 701 39.77 7.01 40.10
C ARG A 701 40.60 6.82 38.85
N LEU A 702 40.06 6.11 37.87
CA LEU A 702 40.70 5.82 36.59
C LEU A 702 40.03 6.67 35.51
N TYR A 703 40.80 7.18 34.56
CA TYR A 703 40.25 7.91 33.42
C TYR A 703 40.61 7.15 32.14
N VAL A 704 39.66 7.03 31.23
CA VAL A 704 39.89 6.50 29.88
C VAL A 704 39.56 7.60 28.90
N GLN A 705 40.52 7.98 28.06
CA GLN A 705 40.30 8.96 27.01
C GLN A 705 41.21 8.63 25.82
N SER A 706 40.68 8.75 24.60
CA SER A 706 41.46 8.58 23.37
C SER A 706 42.27 7.27 23.35
N ARG A 707 41.61 6.14 23.66
CA ARG A 707 42.23 4.79 23.74
C ARG A 707 43.31 4.64 24.82
N THR A 708 43.44 5.59 25.74
CA THR A 708 44.45 5.56 26.80
C THR A 708 43.78 5.51 28.17
N VAL A 709 44.17 4.52 28.98
CA VAL A 709 43.81 4.42 30.39
C VAL A 709 44.86 5.19 31.19
N TYR A 710 44.43 6.24 31.87
CA TYR A 710 45.23 7.02 32.80
C TYR A 710 45.01 6.48 34.20
N LEU A 711 46.10 6.11 34.85
CA LEU A 711 46.15 5.66 36.23
C LEU A 711 46.78 6.76 37.09
N PRO A 712 45.98 7.58 37.78
CA PRO A 712 46.49 8.55 38.74
C PRO A 712 47.27 7.87 39.85
N GLU A 713 48.13 8.64 40.52
CA GLU A 713 48.93 8.16 41.64
C GLU A 713 48.05 7.51 42.70
N MET A 714 48.37 6.25 43.01
CA MET A 714 47.66 5.46 44.01
C MET A 714 48.64 4.86 45.02
N ASP A 715 48.26 4.90 46.29
CA ASP A 715 48.98 4.27 47.38
C ASP A 715 48.47 2.83 47.61
N ILE A 716 49.30 1.83 47.32
CA ILE A 716 49.01 0.42 47.55
C ILE A 716 49.73 -0.03 48.83
N ARG A 717 48.98 -0.38 49.87
CA ARG A 717 49.54 -0.95 51.11
C ARG A 717 49.63 -2.47 51.01
N SER A 718 50.83 -3.01 51.15
CA SER A 718 51.13 -4.44 50.95
C SER A 718 51.53 -5.15 52.25
N ASN A 719 51.32 -6.47 52.31
CA ASN A 719 51.79 -7.33 53.40
C ASN A 719 53.32 -7.57 53.40
N VAL A 720 54.03 -7.09 52.38
CA VAL A 720 55.49 -7.22 52.28
C VAL A 720 56.18 -6.14 53.12
N ARG A 721 56.90 -6.54 54.19
CA ARG A 721 57.62 -5.59 55.08
C ARG A 721 58.51 -4.60 54.31
N ALA A 722 59.25 -5.06 53.31
CA ALA A 722 60.16 -4.24 52.52
C ALA A 722 59.50 -3.27 51.52
N ALA A 723 58.19 -3.43 51.28
CA ALA A 723 57.41 -2.65 50.33
C ALA A 723 56.02 -2.41 50.91
N SER A 724 55.95 -1.93 52.16
CA SER A 724 54.69 -1.73 52.88
C SER A 724 53.79 -0.67 52.24
N LEU A 725 54.39 0.25 51.47
CA LEU A 725 53.71 1.23 50.64
C LEU A 725 54.31 1.18 49.22
N ILE A 726 53.47 1.07 48.21
CA ILE A 726 53.85 1.09 46.80
C ILE A 726 53.00 2.16 46.12
N ARG A 727 53.63 3.20 45.59
CA ARG A 727 52.97 4.23 44.79
C ARG A 727 53.03 3.84 43.33
N VAL A 728 51.89 3.86 42.65
CA VAL A 728 51.79 3.52 41.23
C VAL A 728 51.06 4.63 40.49
N THR A 729 51.63 5.09 39.39
CA THR A 729 51.03 6.04 38.43
C THR A 729 51.42 5.62 37.02
N GLY A 730 50.66 6.01 36.01
CA GLY A 730 51.06 5.75 34.62
C GLY A 730 49.92 5.73 33.61
N THR A 731 50.22 5.19 32.44
CA THR A 731 49.29 5.08 31.32
C THR A 731 49.37 3.71 30.66
N HIS A 732 48.24 3.25 30.13
CA HIS A 732 48.14 2.02 29.34
C HIS A 732 47.21 2.26 28.16
N THR A 733 47.73 2.12 26.94
CA THR A 733 46.95 2.29 25.71
C THR A 733 46.24 0.98 25.31
N PHE A 734 45.14 1.06 24.57
CA PHE A 734 44.44 -0.12 24.04
C PHE A 734 45.28 -0.86 22.98
N ASP A 735 46.29 -0.19 22.42
CA ASP A 735 47.34 -0.77 21.58
C ASP A 735 48.45 -1.47 22.39
N GLN A 736 48.17 -1.71 23.67
CA GLN A 736 49.00 -2.52 24.57
C GLN A 736 50.38 -1.92 24.85
N GLN A 737 50.52 -0.59 24.71
CA GLN A 737 51.68 0.16 25.18
C GLN A 737 51.50 0.57 26.64
N LEU A 738 52.53 0.30 27.43
CA LEU A 738 52.59 0.46 28.88
C LEU A 738 53.62 1.54 29.24
N ASP A 739 53.25 2.47 30.11
CA ASP A 739 54.19 3.39 30.78
C ASP A 739 53.76 3.55 32.24
N TYR A 740 54.29 2.69 33.11
CA TYR A 740 54.00 2.72 34.54
C TYR A 740 55.22 3.13 35.36
N HIS A 741 54.99 3.99 36.34
CA HIS A 741 55.96 4.44 37.31
C HIS A 741 55.58 3.90 38.68
N VAL A 742 56.50 3.14 39.28
CA VAL A 742 56.33 2.54 40.59
C VAL A 742 57.36 3.14 41.55
N GLN A 743 56.91 3.66 42.69
CA GLN A 743 57.76 4.18 43.74
C GLN A 743 57.56 3.38 45.02
N ILE A 744 58.65 2.90 45.61
CA ILE A 744 58.63 2.10 46.85
C ILE A 744 59.51 2.83 47.88
N PRO A 745 58.93 3.45 48.92
CA PRO A 745 59.70 4.00 50.03
C PRO A 745 60.44 2.88 50.77
N LEU A 746 61.73 3.05 50.98
CA LEU A 746 62.59 2.07 51.62
C LEU A 746 62.63 2.33 53.14
N LEU A 747 62.42 1.28 53.92
CA LEU A 747 62.55 1.33 55.38
C LEU A 747 64.02 1.26 55.82
N PRO A 748 64.41 1.88 56.96
CA PRO A 748 65.75 1.73 57.54
C PRO A 748 66.01 0.25 57.89
N GLY A 749 66.98 -0.38 57.22
CA GLY A 749 67.35 -1.80 57.45
C GLY A 749 67.20 -2.74 56.23
N LEU A 750 66.88 -2.22 55.04
CA LEU A 750 66.82 -3.01 53.80
C LEU A 750 68.20 -3.31 53.19
N LEU A 751 68.27 -4.40 52.40
CA LEU A 751 69.50 -5.00 51.87
C LEU A 751 70.48 -3.98 51.23
N PRO A 752 71.80 -4.08 51.48
CA PRO A 752 72.82 -3.17 50.92
C PRO A 752 72.77 -3.03 49.39
N ARG A 753 72.36 -4.10 48.69
CA ARG A 753 72.21 -4.13 47.22
C ARG A 753 71.05 -3.27 46.68
N VAL A 754 70.02 -3.04 47.48
CA VAL A 754 68.88 -2.18 47.11
C VAL A 754 69.25 -0.70 47.32
N LEU A 755 69.97 -0.41 48.41
CA LEU A 755 70.49 0.93 48.70
C LEU A 755 71.47 1.44 47.63
N ALA A 756 72.29 0.56 47.05
CA ALA A 756 73.25 0.92 45.99
C ALA A 756 72.63 1.33 44.64
N ARG A 757 71.32 1.12 44.46
CA ARG A 757 70.59 1.42 43.21
C ARG A 757 69.37 2.35 43.43
N ALA A 758 69.20 2.85 44.64
CA ALA A 758 68.10 3.74 45.00
C ALA A 758 68.55 5.21 44.98
N ASP A 759 67.70 6.09 44.48
CA ASP A 759 67.89 7.53 44.54
C ASP A 759 67.26 8.06 45.84
N GLY A 760 68.03 8.06 46.93
CA GLY A 760 67.57 8.47 48.25
C GLY A 760 66.68 7.42 48.95
N PRO A 761 65.73 7.83 49.82
CA PRO A 761 64.91 6.89 50.61
C PRO A 761 63.81 6.19 49.81
N VAL A 762 63.80 6.31 48.47
CA VAL A 762 62.73 5.79 47.60
C VAL A 762 63.33 5.07 46.40
N LEU A 763 62.89 3.85 46.15
CA LEU A 763 63.18 3.11 44.93
C LEU A 763 62.19 3.51 43.83
N ARG A 764 62.67 4.02 42.70
CA ARG A 764 61.84 4.37 41.53
C ARG A 764 62.07 3.40 40.37
N LEU A 765 60.99 2.90 39.80
CA LEU A 765 60.98 1.90 38.73
C LEU A 765 60.05 2.36 37.61
N GLY A 766 60.54 2.38 36.38
CA GLY A 766 59.76 2.59 35.17
C GLY A 766 59.52 1.25 34.45
N ILE A 767 58.28 0.94 34.13
CA ILE A 767 57.87 -0.21 33.32
C ILE A 767 57.39 0.36 31.98
N ARG A 768 58.18 0.18 30.92
CA ARG A 768 57.89 0.71 29.59
C ARG A 768 57.99 -0.35 28.51
N GLY A 769 57.11 -0.31 27.53
CA GLY A 769 57.12 -1.18 26.36
C GLY A 769 55.74 -1.73 26.02
N SER A 770 55.71 -2.91 25.39
CA SER A 770 54.48 -3.63 25.05
C SER A 770 54.20 -4.76 26.03
N GLU A 771 52.97 -5.27 26.09
CA GLU A 771 52.62 -6.42 26.95
C GLU A 771 53.54 -7.65 26.76
N SER A 772 53.99 -7.90 25.52
CA SER A 772 54.86 -9.02 25.15
C SER A 772 56.36 -8.72 25.29
N ASP A 773 56.74 -7.44 25.33
CA ASP A 773 58.13 -7.00 25.38
C ASP A 773 58.21 -5.67 26.15
N PHE A 774 58.34 -5.78 27.48
CA PHE A 774 58.47 -4.65 28.40
C PHE A 774 59.79 -4.69 29.16
N ALA A 775 60.39 -3.52 29.32
CA ALA A 775 61.59 -3.32 30.14
C ALA A 775 61.20 -2.73 31.50
N VAL A 776 61.77 -3.30 32.56
CA VAL A 776 61.74 -2.71 33.91
C VAL A 776 63.08 -2.03 34.14
N ARG A 777 63.09 -0.70 34.27
CA ARG A 777 64.31 0.11 34.44
C ARG A 777 64.26 0.89 35.74
N TYR A 778 65.42 1.15 36.33
CA TYR A 778 65.55 2.06 37.46
C TYR A 778 65.54 3.50 36.95
N GLU A 779 64.78 4.36 37.61
CA GLU A 779 64.72 5.78 37.28
C GLU A 779 65.61 6.54 38.26
N THR A 780 66.86 6.79 37.86
CA THR A 780 67.79 7.68 38.57
C THR A 780 67.71 9.08 37.95
N GLY A 781 67.33 10.09 38.74
CA GLY A 781 67.27 11.50 38.35
C GLY A 781 65.88 12.16 38.50
N SER A 782 65.88 13.45 38.86
CA SER A 782 64.71 14.31 39.05
C SER A 782 64.12 14.78 37.71
N ALA A 783 63.66 13.85 36.88
CA ALA A 783 63.02 14.16 35.59
C ALA A 783 61.59 13.60 35.53
N LEU A 784 60.74 14.00 36.49
CA LEU A 784 59.31 14.08 36.22
C LEU A 784 59.09 15.32 35.36
N ALA A 785 59.20 15.16 34.05
CA ALA A 785 58.46 16.06 33.17
C ALA A 785 57.00 15.94 33.61
N ARG A 786 56.41 17.05 34.06
CA ARG A 786 54.99 17.14 34.42
C ARG A 786 54.18 16.42 33.33
N PRO A 787 53.35 15.42 33.65
CA PRO A 787 52.32 14.98 32.73
C PRO A 787 51.53 16.24 32.37
N GLY A 788 51.33 16.47 31.07
CA GLY A 788 50.53 17.58 30.58
C GLY A 788 49.24 17.67 31.41
N SER A 789 48.98 18.87 31.91
CA SER A 789 47.78 19.21 32.66
C SER A 789 46.56 18.52 32.06
N VAL A 790 45.86 17.74 32.88
CA VAL A 790 44.48 17.35 32.64
C VAL A 790 43.73 18.62 32.20
N PRO A 791 43.09 18.66 31.02
CA PRO A 791 42.28 19.82 30.66
C PRO A 791 41.16 19.94 31.71
N PRO A 792 40.88 21.15 32.22
CA PRO A 792 39.81 21.33 33.18
C PRO A 792 38.49 20.84 32.57
N ALA A 793 37.67 20.19 33.40
CA ALA A 793 36.36 19.68 33.00
C ALA A 793 35.55 20.78 32.29
N PRO A 794 34.86 20.49 31.17
CA PRO A 794 33.95 21.45 30.58
C PRO A 794 32.84 21.76 31.58
N ASN A 795 32.75 23.03 32.01
CA ASN A 795 31.65 23.56 32.81
C ASN A 795 30.31 23.13 32.20
N ARG A 796 29.62 22.17 32.83
CA ARG A 796 28.20 21.93 32.59
C ARG A 796 27.42 22.96 33.40
N PRO A 797 26.54 23.76 32.79
CA PRO A 797 25.66 24.65 33.54
C PRO A 797 24.68 23.82 34.37
N VAL A 798 24.73 24.02 35.69
CA VAL A 798 23.68 23.60 36.62
C VAL A 798 22.59 24.66 36.59
N THR A 799 21.46 24.37 35.94
CA THR A 799 20.22 25.14 36.09
C THR A 799 19.35 24.48 37.14
N ALA A 800 19.13 25.18 38.25
CA ALA A 800 18.00 24.95 39.15
C ALA A 800 17.49 26.32 39.68
N PRO A 801 16.20 26.45 40.01
CA PRO A 801 15.43 27.68 39.83
C PRO A 801 15.30 28.51 41.12
N ALA A 802 15.17 29.82 40.99
CA ALA A 802 14.75 30.71 42.07
C ALA A 802 13.58 31.58 41.61
N ALA A 803 12.60 31.72 42.50
CA ALA A 803 11.28 32.32 42.27
C ALA A 803 11.22 33.80 42.73
N GLY A 804 10.77 34.68 41.81
CA GLY A 804 9.96 35.91 41.99
C GLY A 804 10.49 37.11 42.81
N PRO A 805 9.84 38.31 42.75
CA PRO A 805 8.69 38.71 41.92
C PRO A 805 8.93 39.98 41.06
N ALA A 806 7.86 40.38 40.36
CA ALA A 806 7.78 41.30 39.23
C ALA A 806 7.89 42.80 39.53
N THR A 807 8.35 43.56 38.52
CA THR A 807 7.81 44.86 38.08
C THR A 807 8.24 45.18 36.63
N THR A 808 7.28 45.39 35.74
CA THR A 808 7.37 46.02 34.39
C THR A 808 7.20 47.56 34.50
N PRO A 809 7.41 48.44 33.47
CA PRO A 809 7.49 48.27 31.98
C PRO A 809 8.55 49.23 31.31
N PRO A 810 8.47 49.75 30.05
CA PRO A 810 7.81 49.33 28.78
C PRO A 810 8.78 49.23 27.54
N TRP A 811 8.15 48.95 26.39
CA TRP A 811 8.60 48.58 25.02
C TRP A 811 9.40 49.62 24.20
N SER A 812 10.16 49.11 23.20
CA SER A 812 10.71 49.67 21.92
C SER A 812 12.23 49.50 21.84
N ALA A 813 12.90 49.09 20.74
CA ALA A 813 12.59 49.06 19.32
C ALA A 813 13.37 47.91 18.60
N GLU A 814 12.95 47.61 17.37
CA GLU A 814 13.50 46.58 16.47
C GLU A 814 14.83 46.94 15.79
N ARG A 815 15.50 45.86 15.32
CA ARG A 815 16.36 45.69 14.10
C ARG A 815 17.87 45.48 14.35
N PRO A 816 18.62 44.82 13.42
CA PRO A 816 18.24 43.84 12.40
C PRO A 816 19.10 42.55 12.40
N SER A 817 18.60 41.51 11.74
CA SER A 817 19.21 40.21 11.49
C SER A 817 20.28 40.25 10.38
N PHE A 818 21.41 39.58 10.62
CA PHE A 818 22.55 39.44 9.71
C PHE A 818 22.33 38.27 8.73
N GLU A 819 22.20 38.56 7.44
CA GLU A 819 22.13 37.58 6.35
C GLU A 819 23.53 37.17 5.86
N LEU A 820 23.77 35.86 5.74
CA LEU A 820 24.99 35.28 5.16
C LEU A 820 24.80 35.05 3.65
N LYS A 821 25.62 35.75 2.85
CA LYS A 821 25.77 35.63 1.39
C LYS A 821 26.13 34.19 0.97
N LYS A 822 25.36 33.63 0.02
CA LYS A 822 25.72 32.44 -0.78
C LYS A 822 26.45 32.86 -2.07
N PRO A 823 27.41 32.06 -2.58
CA PRO A 823 28.14 32.38 -3.79
C PRO A 823 27.36 32.10 -5.08
N VAL A 824 27.61 32.96 -6.06
CA VAL A 824 27.03 33.06 -7.40
C VAL A 824 27.52 31.92 -8.31
N LYS A 825 26.61 31.23 -9.01
CA LYS A 825 26.90 30.40 -10.19
C LYS A 825 26.22 31.04 -11.41
N LYS A 826 27.00 31.23 -12.48
CA LYS A 826 26.58 31.81 -13.78
C LYS A 826 25.41 31.03 -14.43
N PRO A 827 24.53 31.71 -15.19
CA PRO A 827 23.41 31.08 -15.90
C PRO A 827 23.88 30.41 -17.21
N ALA A 828 23.37 29.22 -17.48
CA ALA A 828 23.42 28.60 -18.81
C ALA A 828 22.13 28.99 -19.57
N GLN A 829 22.30 29.39 -20.83
CA GLN A 829 21.23 29.74 -21.77
C GLN A 829 20.39 28.53 -22.18
N PRO A 830 19.13 28.74 -22.64
CA PRO A 830 18.13 27.69 -22.78
C PRO A 830 18.25 26.96 -24.12
N GLN A 831 18.14 25.62 -24.08
CA GLN A 831 17.77 24.81 -25.24
C GLN A 831 16.26 24.55 -25.24
N VAL A 832 15.68 24.67 -26.42
CA VAL A 832 14.26 24.65 -26.74
C VAL A 832 13.81 23.21 -26.99
N GLY A 833 12.66 22.85 -26.40
CA GLY A 833 11.80 21.76 -26.89
C GLY A 833 11.98 20.43 -26.19
N GLU A 834 11.15 20.15 -25.19
CA GLU A 834 10.38 18.89 -25.11
C GLU A 834 9.34 19.00 -23.98
N TYR A 835 8.07 18.83 -24.37
CA TYR A 835 6.91 18.81 -23.50
C TYR A 835 6.80 17.44 -22.81
N PHE A 836 6.68 17.42 -21.49
CA PHE A 836 6.06 16.32 -20.76
C PHE A 836 5.06 16.88 -19.75
N GLU A 837 3.77 16.67 -20.05
CA GLU A 837 2.63 16.98 -19.19
C GLU A 837 2.46 15.93 -18.09
N PHE A 838 1.99 16.38 -16.92
CA PHE A 838 1.38 15.54 -15.89
C PHE A 838 -0.11 15.35 -16.14
#